data_AF-A0A2D6SVQ7-F1
#
_entry.id   AF-A0A2D6SVQ7-F1
#
_cell.length_a   1.000
_cell.length_b   1.000
_cell.length_c   1.000
_cell.angle_alpha   90.00
_cell.angle_beta   90.00
_cell.angle_gamma   90.00
#
_symmetry.space_group_name_H-M   'P 1'
#
loop_
_entity.id
_entity.type
_entity.pdbx_description
1 polymer ?
#
loop_
_entity_poly.entity_id
_entity_poly.type
_entity_poly.pdbx_seq_one_letter_code
_entity_poly.pdbx_strand_id
1 'polypeptide(L)'
;MRGLAILLVSLTTLTNVRSAEPLAPFHPANARVWDKQADHKYVRREKCGNNSADHQLERGVEWEGDSRAFVAHGRGWVGKQYREGLMMLAFPDDNVLNAEWKVTIPKDKWFRVRYALTNQAAASSTNGLKFTITATDEQGKKHVILDQVLPRGDNKLHVKDFHPDFPVEKITFTHDNLGKEVWDVVWFYPEITDSKTSQTTEIVRDTKPAPARSVSQRPESSPPDANALRLAIDDLMKTFGRRYPRGDEFLARLDMAEKLVGQAKLERLSALQREALIANPLVSDQPILFVTRSQYRSHYHAIDTLFVTGEHNPDRGIPHADLFRGGGAMKTIDLKTGTVTTLLEVPEGIVRDPDVHFDAGRIVCAVRNHKNEDYHICEVAIDTGDLKRLTRAEGVSDFDPIYMPDDTIVFSSTREPKYNMCSRDVAANLFRMEPDGANIHQITKNTLFDNHAELMPDGRILYARWEYVDRNFGDAHGLWTVNPDGTNQAIYWGNNTAVPGAAFNAHVIPNTNQVLCTFGPHHDRLWGALAIVDPRRAIDGRPGVVRTWPAETIDWVRMGGSFDCDAFARLKTKYEDPWPLSDKYFLCSRMTGVGEQTGIYLFDIFGNELLLHSESPGCYDPMPIKTRKRPPVIPSRRNFKGDPGILFVDDVYQGTHMKGVSRGTVKWLRVVESPEKRHWSPGSWGGQGYTAPGMNWHSLENKRILGTVPVEEDGSAYFAVPSDTFVYFQLLDKEKMMVQSMRSGTVVQSGEWVGCVGCHDDRHEAPIHHGNKMSLALHRAPSQLDGWYGKPRLFGFMAEVQPVFNKHCVECHDYGKDAGKKLNLAPDRLIGFNTAYNELWRKGYLRCVGGGPAENLPAYSWGSHASGLIKELRQSTVKEHKDLKLSREEFDRVATWLDLNGVYYSTYACAYPNSLTGRSPLDPKQLTRLAQLTEINVARVRSHGGNPGPQVNFDRPELSPCLAKFSDKSDLGYKEALAIIRAGKEMLSQRPRADMPGFIPCETDRRRELKYATRRKIEDRNREAIRQGRKVYD
;
A
#
# COMPACT_ATOMS: atom_id res chain seq x y z
N MET A 1 27.78 52.73 -11.48
CA MET A 1 27.88 53.61 -10.29
C MET A 1 27.13 52.92 -9.16
N ARG A 2 27.60 52.72 -7.91
CA ARG A 2 28.93 52.76 -7.25
C ARG A 2 29.05 51.38 -6.52
N GLY A 3 30.19 50.72 -6.29
CA GLY A 3 31.38 51.12 -5.49
C GLY A 3 31.03 51.19 -3.99
N LEU A 4 31.70 50.57 -3.00
CA LEU A 4 32.98 49.80 -2.83
C LEU A 4 32.82 48.90 -1.55
N ALA A 5 33.67 47.98 -1.06
CA ALA A 5 34.89 47.25 -1.49
C ALA A 5 34.94 45.89 -0.71
N ILE A 6 35.51 44.78 -1.21
CA ILE A 6 36.90 44.25 -1.02
C ILE A 6 37.38 44.07 0.44
N LEU A 7 37.58 42.80 0.88
CA LEU A 7 38.88 42.31 1.41
C LEU A 7 38.97 40.77 1.41
N LEU A 8 40.14 40.21 1.04
CA LEU A 8 40.57 38.85 1.38
C LEU A 8 41.72 38.94 2.40
N VAL A 9 41.73 38.06 3.41
CA VAL A 9 42.94 37.58 4.10
C VAL A 9 42.75 36.07 4.37
N SER A 10 43.85 35.33 4.52
CA SER A 10 43.89 33.86 4.45
C SER A 10 44.52 33.19 5.69
N LEU A 11 44.00 32.00 6.01
CA LEU A 11 44.57 30.91 6.84
C LEU A 11 44.90 31.14 8.34
N THR A 12 44.80 30.02 9.08
CA THR A 12 45.40 29.71 10.41
C THR A 12 45.08 30.69 11.56
N THR A 13 44.35 30.26 12.59
CA THR A 13 44.81 29.21 13.52
C THR A 13 43.87 28.02 13.70
N LEU A 14 44.41 26.81 13.54
CA LEU A 14 43.81 25.57 14.06
C LEU A 14 44.37 25.30 15.45
N THR A 15 43.59 25.55 16.49
CA THR A 15 43.83 25.02 17.85
C THR A 15 42.74 24.02 18.20
N ASN A 16 43.14 22.81 18.59
CA ASN A 16 42.21 21.78 19.05
C ASN A 16 41.59 22.19 20.39
N VAL A 17 40.27 22.28 20.43
CA VAL A 17 39.50 21.94 21.64
C VAL A 17 38.45 20.92 21.25
N ARG A 18 38.70 19.66 21.61
CA ARG A 18 37.62 18.69 21.81
C ARG A 18 36.95 19.05 23.13
N SER A 19 35.65 19.26 23.13
CA SER A 19 34.84 19.13 24.36
C SER A 19 33.50 18.46 24.06
N ALA A 20 33.51 17.12 24.03
CA ALA A 20 32.31 16.31 24.24
C ALA A 20 31.92 16.27 25.75
N GLU A 21 32.23 17.35 26.47
CA GLU A 21 32.15 17.46 27.93
C GLU A 21 30.72 17.60 28.46
N PRO A 22 29.76 18.32 27.82
CA PRO A 22 28.41 18.47 28.35
C PRO A 22 27.71 17.14 28.68
N LEU A 23 27.84 16.16 27.78
CA LEU A 23 27.26 14.82 27.93
C LEU A 23 28.16 13.84 28.70
N ALA A 24 29.42 14.17 28.99
CA ALA A 24 30.36 13.23 29.61
C ALA A 24 29.95 12.76 31.02
N PRO A 25 29.43 13.62 31.93
CA PRO A 25 28.86 13.16 33.21
C PRO A 25 27.63 12.26 33.02
N PHE A 26 26.86 12.52 31.96
CA PHE A 26 25.59 11.86 31.64
C PHE A 26 25.73 10.73 30.60
N HIS A 27 26.95 10.24 30.37
CA HIS A 27 27.19 9.17 29.40
C HIS A 27 26.41 7.90 29.80
N PRO A 28 25.67 7.23 28.89
CA PRO A 28 24.78 6.11 29.25
C PRO A 28 25.48 4.94 29.94
N ALA A 29 26.76 4.68 29.62
CA ALA A 29 27.54 3.64 30.29
C ALA A 29 27.87 3.96 31.77
N ASN A 30 27.51 5.14 32.27
CA ASN A 30 27.59 5.53 33.68
C ASN A 30 26.22 5.50 34.38
N ALA A 31 25.14 5.25 33.64
CA ALA A 31 23.79 5.16 34.18
C ALA A 31 23.57 3.83 34.93
N ARG A 32 22.84 3.90 36.04
CA ARG A 32 22.03 2.78 36.54
C ARG A 32 20.66 2.88 35.89
N VAL A 33 20.21 1.84 35.20
CA VAL A 33 18.89 1.79 34.53
C VAL A 33 18.04 0.69 35.15
N TRP A 34 16.77 0.98 35.39
CA TRP A 34 15.76 0.03 35.91
C TRP A 34 14.34 0.53 35.59
N ASP A 35 13.34 -0.33 35.68
CA ASP A 35 11.93 0.05 35.53
C ASP A 35 11.11 -0.20 36.80
N LYS A 36 9.80 0.05 36.70
CA LYS A 36 8.80 -0.08 37.77
C LYS A 36 8.57 -1.52 38.25
N GLN A 37 8.86 -2.53 37.43
CA GLN A 37 8.68 -3.95 37.74
C GLN A 37 9.96 -4.59 38.27
N ALA A 38 11.13 -4.04 37.91
CA ALA A 38 12.48 -4.43 38.35
C ALA A 38 12.98 -5.82 37.93
N ASP A 39 12.12 -6.68 37.35
CA ASP A 39 12.49 -8.01 36.84
C ASP A 39 13.24 -7.96 35.49
N HIS A 40 13.14 -6.86 34.72
CA HIS A 40 13.81 -6.74 33.43
C HIS A 40 15.31 -6.47 33.55
N LYS A 41 16.12 -7.37 32.98
CA LYS A 41 17.58 -7.23 32.92
C LYS A 41 18.02 -6.29 31.80
N TYR A 42 18.56 -5.15 32.18
CA TYR A 42 19.19 -4.18 31.26
C TYR A 42 20.67 -4.48 31.06
N VAL A 43 21.13 -4.42 29.82
CA VAL A 43 22.53 -4.71 29.41
C VAL A 43 23.14 -3.56 28.63
N ARG A 44 24.46 -3.44 28.72
CA ARG A 44 25.24 -2.46 27.96
C ARG A 44 25.39 -2.92 26.52
N ARG A 45 25.18 -2.01 25.57
CA ARG A 45 25.35 -2.24 24.13
C ARG A 45 26.27 -1.17 23.55
N GLU A 46 27.21 -1.59 22.71
CA GLU A 46 27.98 -0.67 21.84
C GLU A 46 27.13 -0.13 20.67
N LYS A 47 25.99 -0.80 20.37
CA LYS A 47 24.93 -0.38 19.46
C LYS A 47 23.59 -0.86 19.98
N CYS A 48 22.69 0.05 20.37
CA CYS A 48 21.29 -0.29 20.65
C CYS A 48 20.54 -0.62 19.35
N GLY A 49 19.51 -1.46 19.44
CA GLY A 49 18.77 -2.01 18.29
C GLY A 49 17.69 -1.09 17.71
N ASN A 50 17.32 -0.01 18.40
CA ASN A 50 16.21 0.86 17.99
C ASN A 50 16.67 2.03 17.09
N ASN A 51 17.04 1.70 15.84
CA ASN A 51 17.56 2.67 14.87
C ASN A 51 16.58 2.89 13.71
N SER A 52 16.21 4.14 13.46
CA SER A 52 15.15 4.56 12.55
C SER A 52 15.62 5.65 11.58
N ALA A 53 14.74 6.12 10.68
CA ALA A 53 15.02 7.31 9.87
C ALA A 53 15.02 8.62 10.71
N ASP A 54 14.40 8.56 11.89
CA ASP A 54 14.22 9.68 12.81
C ASP A 54 15.40 9.83 13.80
N HIS A 55 15.99 8.71 14.23
CA HIS A 55 17.12 8.67 15.16
C HIS A 55 18.04 7.46 14.94
N GLN A 56 19.32 7.63 15.26
CA GLN A 56 20.35 6.59 15.26
C GLN A 56 21.05 6.58 16.61
N LEU A 57 20.92 5.47 17.31
CA LEU A 57 21.56 5.18 18.58
C LEU A 57 22.95 4.57 18.37
N GLU A 58 23.85 4.97 19.24
CA GLU A 58 25.21 4.47 19.36
C GLU A 58 25.29 3.61 20.63
N ARG A 59 26.01 4.06 21.66
CA ARG A 59 26.28 3.30 22.88
C ARG A 59 25.21 3.56 23.92
N GLY A 60 24.72 2.51 24.57
CA GLY A 60 23.61 2.62 25.50
C GLY A 60 23.45 1.45 26.46
N VAL A 61 22.36 1.53 27.22
CA VAL A 61 21.83 0.50 28.08
C VAL A 61 20.43 0.17 27.57
N GLU A 62 20.17 -1.10 27.29
CA GLU A 62 18.99 -1.60 26.57
C GLU A 62 18.51 -2.89 27.24
N TRP A 63 17.21 -3.19 27.20
CA TRP A 63 16.70 -4.46 27.70
C TRP A 63 17.28 -5.65 26.90
N GLU A 64 17.65 -6.74 27.59
CA GLU A 64 18.50 -7.79 27.00
C GLU A 64 17.85 -8.54 25.82
N GLY A 65 16.51 -8.63 25.78
CA GLY A 65 15.77 -9.35 24.75
C GLY A 65 15.11 -8.52 23.65
N ASP A 66 14.89 -7.21 23.85
CA ASP A 66 14.05 -6.38 22.95
C ASP A 66 14.37 -4.88 23.16
N SER A 67 14.42 -4.11 22.07
CA SER A 67 14.83 -2.71 22.02
C SER A 67 13.71 -1.68 22.32
N ARG A 68 12.56 -2.12 22.85
CA ARG A 68 11.46 -1.26 23.35
C ARG A 68 11.79 -0.43 24.60
N ALA A 69 12.87 -0.70 25.31
CA ALA A 69 13.29 0.09 26.49
C ALA A 69 14.80 0.32 26.48
N PHE A 70 15.23 1.59 26.41
CA PHE A 70 16.65 1.95 26.35
C PHE A 70 16.95 3.36 26.89
N VAL A 71 18.22 3.54 27.26
CA VAL A 71 18.88 4.83 27.54
C VAL A 71 20.20 4.83 26.76
N ALA A 72 20.32 5.68 25.73
CA ALA A 72 21.42 5.58 24.76
C ALA A 72 21.94 6.94 24.29
N HIS A 73 23.22 7.00 23.91
CA HIS A 73 23.79 8.12 23.19
C HIS A 73 23.41 7.99 21.72
N GLY A 74 23.12 9.09 21.04
CA GLY A 74 22.81 9.03 19.63
C GLY A 74 22.52 10.39 19.02
N ARG A 75 21.97 10.35 17.81
CA ARG A 75 21.51 11.53 17.08
C ARG A 75 20.07 11.34 16.62
N GLY A 76 19.28 12.41 16.58
CA GLY A 76 17.89 12.37 16.14
C GLY A 76 17.37 13.70 15.63
N TRP A 77 16.32 13.66 14.81
CA TRP A 77 15.71 14.86 14.27
C TRP A 77 14.88 15.57 15.33
N VAL A 78 15.30 16.78 15.69
CA VAL A 78 14.61 17.69 16.61
C VAL A 78 14.32 18.97 15.85
N GLY A 79 13.08 19.10 15.37
CA GLY A 79 12.68 20.15 14.44
C GLY A 79 13.40 20.00 13.10
N LYS A 80 14.18 21.00 12.68
CA LYS A 80 14.90 20.99 11.39
C LYS A 80 16.37 20.55 11.48
N GLN A 81 16.82 20.07 12.64
CA GLN A 81 18.22 19.69 12.86
C GLN A 81 18.35 18.26 13.38
N TYR A 82 19.37 17.55 12.90
CA TYR A 82 19.73 16.22 13.40
C TYR A 82 20.72 16.40 14.56
N ARG A 83 20.21 16.42 15.79
CA ARG A 83 20.94 16.81 17.00
C ARG A 83 21.49 15.59 17.74
N GLU A 84 22.69 15.72 18.28
CA GLU A 84 23.34 14.73 19.17
C GLU A 84 22.81 14.87 20.60
N GLY A 85 22.74 13.79 21.36
CA GLY A 85 22.26 13.82 22.74
C GLY A 85 22.01 12.45 23.35
N LEU A 86 21.38 12.50 24.53
CA LEU A 86 20.89 11.35 25.28
C LEU A 86 19.46 11.04 24.84
N MET A 87 19.23 9.84 24.34
CA MET A 87 17.93 9.32 23.91
C MET A 87 17.37 8.38 24.98
N MET A 88 16.07 8.45 25.23
CA MET A 88 15.37 7.58 26.19
C MET A 88 14.01 7.14 25.64
N LEU A 89 13.68 5.86 25.80
CA LEU A 89 12.39 5.26 25.45
C LEU A 89 11.98 4.28 26.56
N ALA A 90 10.73 4.37 27.03
CA ALA A 90 10.12 3.42 27.96
C ALA A 90 9.17 2.45 27.25
N PHE A 91 8.92 1.30 27.87
CA PHE A 91 7.99 0.27 27.40
C PHE A 91 6.57 0.82 27.12
N PRO A 92 5.82 0.24 26.17
CA PRO A 92 4.42 0.59 25.95
C PRO A 92 3.47 0.11 27.04
N ASP A 93 3.87 -0.86 27.85
CA ASP A 93 2.97 -1.66 28.70
C ASP A 93 2.87 -1.09 30.14
N ASP A 94 2.43 0.17 30.25
CA ASP A 94 2.19 0.95 31.50
C ASP A 94 3.39 1.01 32.48
N ASN A 95 4.58 0.94 31.88
CA ASN A 95 5.87 0.82 32.55
C ASN A 95 6.64 2.14 32.53
N VAL A 96 7.41 2.37 33.59
CA VAL A 96 8.19 3.60 33.82
C VAL A 96 9.67 3.23 33.82
N LEU A 97 10.45 3.81 32.91
CA LEU A 97 11.90 3.62 32.83
C LEU A 97 12.63 4.70 33.65
N ASN A 98 13.63 4.32 34.43
CA ASN A 98 14.45 5.20 35.24
C ASN A 98 15.92 5.06 34.85
N ALA A 99 16.64 6.19 34.85
CA ALA A 99 18.07 6.25 34.61
C ALA A 99 18.71 7.23 35.62
N GLU A 100 19.63 6.72 36.45
CA GLU A 100 20.34 7.50 37.47
C GLU A 100 21.83 7.58 37.16
N TRP A 101 22.36 8.80 37.16
CA TRP A 101 23.80 9.07 37.11
C TRP A 101 24.27 9.64 38.45
N LYS A 102 25.44 9.18 38.92
CA LYS A 102 26.19 9.86 39.97
C LYS A 102 26.96 11.01 39.33
N VAL A 103 26.56 12.25 39.63
CA VAL A 103 27.13 13.48 39.07
C VAL A 103 27.16 14.55 40.13
N THR A 104 28.34 15.10 40.41
CA THR A 104 28.50 16.22 41.33
C THR A 104 28.16 17.53 40.62
N ILE A 105 27.12 18.24 41.08
CA ILE A 105 26.83 19.62 40.65
C ILE A 105 27.14 20.53 41.84
N PRO A 106 28.21 21.35 41.77
CA PRO A 106 28.53 22.32 42.81
C PRO A 106 27.46 23.42 42.96
N LYS A 107 27.36 23.98 44.17
CA LYS A 107 26.37 25.00 44.56
C LYS A 107 26.50 26.35 43.82
N ASP A 108 27.60 26.58 43.11
CA ASP A 108 27.85 27.76 42.26
C ASP A 108 27.59 27.51 40.76
N LYS A 109 27.14 26.30 40.38
CA LYS A 109 26.96 25.87 38.99
C LYS A 109 25.49 25.64 38.64
N TRP A 110 25.13 25.95 37.41
CA TRP A 110 23.82 25.64 36.86
C TRP A 110 23.82 24.23 36.26
N PHE A 111 22.78 23.45 36.55
CA PHE A 111 22.39 22.32 35.71
C PHE A 111 21.38 22.81 34.67
N ARG A 112 21.70 22.63 33.39
CA ARG A 112 20.79 22.88 32.28
C ARG A 112 20.44 21.55 31.62
N VAL A 113 19.20 21.43 31.16
CA VAL A 113 18.78 20.39 30.24
C VAL A 113 17.99 21.00 29.09
N ARG A 114 18.41 20.74 27.86
CA ARG A 114 17.58 20.94 26.66
C ARG A 114 16.84 19.65 26.37
N TYR A 115 15.60 19.71 25.90
CA TYR A 115 14.80 18.52 25.63
C TYR A 115 13.74 18.75 24.55
N ALA A 116 13.35 17.66 23.88
CA ALA A 116 12.29 17.63 22.87
C ALA A 116 11.83 16.18 22.63
N LEU A 117 10.64 16.00 22.04
CA LEU A 117 10.36 14.77 21.30
C LEU A 117 11.19 14.78 20.01
N THR A 118 11.64 13.60 19.56
CA THR A 118 12.14 13.47 18.19
C THR A 118 10.98 13.62 17.18
N ASN A 119 11.25 13.96 15.93
CA ASN A 119 10.19 14.35 14.98
C ASN A 119 9.16 13.24 14.72
N GLN A 120 9.58 11.98 14.65
CA GLN A 120 8.65 10.86 14.51
C GLN A 120 7.80 10.70 15.78
N ALA A 121 8.41 10.74 16.97
CA ALA A 121 7.71 10.71 18.26
C ALA A 121 6.67 11.85 18.38
N ALA A 122 7.03 13.07 17.98
CA ALA A 122 6.11 14.20 17.96
C ALA A 122 4.90 13.98 17.03
N ALA A 123 5.05 13.22 15.95
CA ALA A 123 3.96 12.90 15.03
C ALA A 123 3.12 11.68 15.48
N SER A 124 3.76 10.64 16.03
CA SER A 124 3.13 9.40 16.48
C SER A 124 2.40 9.53 17.81
N SER A 125 2.95 10.29 18.76
CA SER A 125 2.43 10.35 20.13
C SER A 125 0.96 10.72 20.16
N THR A 126 0.11 9.85 20.72
CA THR A 126 -1.34 10.04 20.69
C THR A 126 -1.81 11.02 21.76
N ASN A 127 -1.26 10.91 22.97
CA ASN A 127 -1.64 11.68 24.16
C ASN A 127 -0.53 12.60 24.68
N GLY A 128 0.66 12.55 24.08
CA GLY A 128 1.87 13.16 24.65
C GLY A 128 2.56 12.24 25.65
N LEU A 129 3.80 12.58 25.98
CA LEU A 129 4.73 11.77 26.75
C LEU A 129 5.07 12.45 28.08
N LYS A 130 5.09 11.69 29.18
CA LYS A 130 5.50 12.19 30.50
C LYS A 130 6.96 11.84 30.81
N PHE A 131 7.70 12.81 31.34
CA PHE A 131 8.99 12.56 31.99
C PHE A 131 9.24 13.49 33.18
N THR A 132 10.09 13.04 34.10
CA THR A 132 10.48 13.75 35.32
C THR A 132 11.99 13.70 35.48
N ILE A 133 12.60 14.79 35.98
CA ILE A 133 14.03 14.87 36.30
C ILE A 133 14.18 15.30 37.77
N THR A 134 14.96 14.53 38.53
CA THR A 134 15.12 14.68 39.99
C THR A 134 16.59 14.78 40.38
N ALA A 135 16.96 15.80 41.16
CA ALA A 135 18.24 15.85 41.87
C ALA A 135 18.13 15.08 43.20
N THR A 136 19.24 14.46 43.62
CA THR A 136 19.40 13.95 44.99
C THR A 136 20.62 14.62 45.63
N ASP A 137 20.45 15.14 46.84
CA ASP A 137 21.52 15.75 47.64
C ASP A 137 22.34 14.71 48.43
N GLU A 138 23.41 15.17 49.07
CA GLU A 138 24.31 14.38 49.93
C GLU A 138 23.59 13.69 51.12
N GLN A 139 22.39 14.15 51.49
CA GLN A 139 21.57 13.55 52.56
C GLN A 139 20.59 12.50 52.01
N GLY A 140 20.63 12.22 50.71
CA GLY A 140 19.72 11.28 50.03
C GLY A 140 18.33 11.86 49.75
N LYS A 141 18.09 13.14 50.02
CA LYS A 141 16.79 13.79 49.80
C LYS A 141 16.63 14.16 48.33
N LYS A 142 15.44 13.86 47.79
CA LYS A 142 15.08 14.07 46.38
C LYS A 142 14.37 15.41 46.16
N HIS A 143 14.75 16.10 45.09
CA HIS A 143 14.22 17.40 44.68
C HIS A 143 13.86 17.35 43.19
N VAL A 144 12.59 17.55 42.85
CA VAL A 144 12.12 17.52 41.45
C VAL A 144 12.56 18.80 40.74
N ILE A 145 13.42 18.67 39.73
CA ILE A 145 13.89 19.78 38.88
C ILE A 145 12.82 20.13 37.84
N LEU A 146 12.23 19.10 37.25
CA LEU A 146 11.28 19.20 36.13
C LEU A 146 10.32 18.01 36.20
N ASP A 147 9.02 18.25 36.12
CA ASP A 147 8.01 17.25 35.79
C ASP A 147 7.20 17.80 34.62
N GLN A 148 7.15 17.07 33.50
CA GLN A 148 6.67 17.62 32.24
C GLN A 148 5.90 16.56 31.44
N VAL A 149 4.81 17.00 30.81
CA VAL A 149 4.16 16.27 29.71
C VAL A 149 4.38 17.06 28.42
N LEU A 150 4.97 16.44 27.41
CA LEU A 150 5.09 17.01 26.06
C LEU A 150 3.89 16.55 25.23
N PRO A 151 2.98 17.44 24.79
CA PRO A 151 1.78 17.04 24.07
C PRO A 151 2.09 16.58 22.64
N ARG A 152 1.14 15.86 22.03
CA ARG A 152 1.17 15.49 20.60
C ARG A 152 1.53 16.69 19.73
N GLY A 153 2.46 16.49 18.79
CA GLY A 153 2.91 17.52 17.85
C GLY A 153 3.98 18.47 18.38
N ASP A 154 4.41 18.36 19.64
CA ASP A 154 5.39 19.29 20.21
C ASP A 154 6.84 18.93 19.84
N ASN A 155 7.24 19.33 18.63
CA ASN A 155 8.62 19.23 18.13
C ASN A 155 9.51 20.43 18.51
N LYS A 156 9.11 21.21 19.54
CA LYS A 156 9.87 22.38 20.00
C LYS A 156 11.07 21.97 20.83
N LEU A 157 12.15 22.74 20.69
CA LEU A 157 13.30 22.66 21.59
C LEU A 157 13.01 23.45 22.87
N HIS A 158 12.84 22.73 23.98
CA HIS A 158 12.66 23.31 25.31
C HIS A 158 13.99 23.36 26.07
N VAL A 159 14.11 24.28 27.03
CA VAL A 159 15.29 24.43 27.89
C VAL A 159 14.87 24.69 29.33
N LYS A 160 15.45 23.94 30.26
CA LYS A 160 15.28 24.12 31.71
C LYS A 160 16.64 24.36 32.35
N ASP A 161 16.78 25.52 32.99
CA ASP A 161 17.90 25.85 33.89
C ASP A 161 17.47 25.58 35.35
N PHE A 162 18.40 25.08 36.15
CA PHE A 162 18.28 24.84 37.59
C PHE A 162 19.60 25.19 38.28
N HIS A 163 19.53 25.95 39.37
CA HIS A 163 20.68 26.30 40.20
C HIS A 163 20.43 25.74 41.60
N PRO A 164 21.10 24.65 41.99
CA PRO A 164 20.88 24.05 43.30
C PRO A 164 21.55 24.92 44.38
N ASP A 165 20.80 25.21 45.45
CA ASP A 165 21.33 25.85 46.66
C ASP A 165 21.97 24.83 47.64
N PHE A 166 22.19 23.61 47.17
CA PHE A 166 22.78 22.45 47.86
C PHE A 166 23.70 21.68 46.89
N PRO A 167 24.66 20.87 47.38
CA PRO A 167 25.42 19.97 46.52
C PRO A 167 24.51 18.84 46.00
N VAL A 168 24.52 18.60 44.69
CA VAL A 168 23.83 17.44 44.08
C VAL A 168 24.83 16.31 43.90
N GLU A 169 24.52 15.11 44.36
CA GLU A 169 25.32 13.90 44.08
C GLU A 169 24.79 13.09 42.89
N LYS A 170 23.50 13.22 42.57
CA LYS A 170 22.82 12.39 41.58
C LYS A 170 21.76 13.14 40.81
N ILE A 171 21.60 12.77 39.55
CA ILE A 171 20.44 13.13 38.72
C ILE A 171 19.76 11.84 38.26
N THR A 172 18.46 11.73 38.49
CA THR A 172 17.59 10.67 37.95
C THR A 172 16.68 11.26 36.87
N PHE A 173 16.72 10.68 35.67
CA PHE A 173 15.70 10.87 34.64
C PHE A 173 14.69 9.71 34.73
N THR A 174 13.41 10.03 34.65
CA THR A 174 12.30 9.08 34.71
C THR A 174 11.38 9.33 33.53
N HIS A 175 11.16 8.33 32.68
CA HIS A 175 10.26 8.38 31.52
C HIS A 175 9.08 7.45 31.80
N ASP A 176 7.88 8.01 31.67
CA ASP A 176 6.59 7.34 31.92
C ASP A 176 5.80 7.32 30.61
N ASN A 177 5.48 6.13 30.10
CA ASN A 177 4.83 5.97 28.79
C ASN A 177 3.28 5.93 28.86
N LEU A 178 2.69 6.12 30.04
CA LEU A 178 1.24 6.30 30.21
C LEU A 178 0.36 5.19 29.54
N GLY A 179 0.87 3.96 29.44
CA GLY A 179 0.16 2.75 29.05
C GLY A 179 -0.17 2.55 27.56
N LYS A 180 0.71 2.89 26.59
CA LYS A 180 0.36 2.90 25.14
C LYS A 180 1.43 2.32 24.20
N GLU A 181 0.98 1.60 23.16
CA GLU A 181 1.78 0.97 22.06
C GLU A 181 2.58 1.93 21.14
N VAL A 182 2.96 3.13 21.59
CA VAL A 182 3.74 4.11 20.81
C VAL A 182 5.23 4.13 21.19
N TRP A 183 6.07 4.36 20.17
CA TRP A 183 7.53 4.32 20.23
C TRP A 183 8.12 5.74 20.35
N ASP A 184 7.62 6.49 21.31
CA ASP A 184 7.91 7.92 21.43
C ASP A 184 9.26 8.16 22.13
N VAL A 185 10.32 8.39 21.34
CA VAL A 185 11.67 8.66 21.87
C VAL A 185 11.83 10.13 22.30
N VAL A 186 12.32 10.34 23.51
CA VAL A 186 12.71 11.67 24.02
C VAL A 186 14.19 11.91 23.76
N TRP A 187 14.52 13.09 23.22
CA TRP A 187 15.88 13.60 23.15
C TRP A 187 16.15 14.56 24.31
N PHE A 188 17.30 14.38 24.96
CA PHE A 188 17.82 15.21 26.04
C PHE A 188 19.26 15.66 25.75
N TYR A 189 19.59 16.87 26.20
CA TYR A 189 20.96 17.38 26.25
C TYR A 189 21.20 18.06 27.60
N PRO A 190 21.57 17.29 28.64
CA PRO A 190 22.03 17.84 29.91
C PRO A 190 23.43 18.46 29.79
N GLU A 191 23.68 19.51 30.55
CA GLU A 191 24.99 20.15 30.71
C GLU A 191 25.12 20.81 32.10
N ILE A 192 26.35 20.89 32.62
CA ILE A 192 26.69 21.68 33.82
C ILE A 192 27.42 22.94 33.33
N THR A 193 27.07 24.13 33.85
CA THR A 193 27.49 25.40 33.25
C THR A 193 27.56 26.55 34.26
N ASP A 194 28.47 27.48 34.00
CA ASP A 194 28.76 28.63 34.88
C ASP A 194 27.75 29.79 34.72
N SER A 195 26.86 29.73 33.72
CA SER A 195 25.93 30.82 33.43
C SER A 195 24.52 30.35 33.05
N LYS A 196 23.53 31.08 33.57
CA LYS A 196 22.12 30.97 33.14
C LYS A 196 21.97 31.44 31.70
N THR A 197 21.14 30.78 30.91
CA THR A 197 20.85 31.22 29.53
C THR A 197 19.77 32.31 29.51
N SER A 198 19.85 33.22 28.54
CA SER A 198 18.69 34.02 28.16
C SER A 198 17.60 33.07 27.65
N GLN A 199 16.37 33.22 28.17
CA GLN A 199 15.28 32.32 27.79
C GLN A 199 14.85 32.56 26.33
N THR A 200 15.20 31.63 25.45
CA THR A 200 14.63 31.50 24.11
C THR A 200 14.22 30.06 23.84
N THR A 201 12.91 29.80 23.91
CA THR A 201 12.31 28.71 23.15
C THR A 201 12.53 29.04 21.66
N GLU A 202 13.17 28.17 20.87
CA GLU A 202 13.21 28.33 19.41
C GLU A 202 11.80 28.05 18.85
N ILE A 203 10.95 29.07 18.79
CA ILE A 203 9.60 28.96 18.22
C ILE A 203 9.72 28.85 16.70
N VAL A 204 9.83 27.62 16.21
CA VAL A 204 9.55 27.30 14.81
C VAL A 204 8.07 27.59 14.54
N ARG A 205 7.79 28.53 13.64
CA ARG A 205 6.43 29.09 13.46
C ARG A 205 5.43 28.08 12.87
N ASP A 206 4.27 28.04 13.53
CA ASP A 206 2.94 27.62 13.06
C ASP A 206 2.81 26.39 12.15
N THR A 207 2.46 25.26 12.77
CA THR A 207 1.24 24.54 12.39
C THR A 207 0.22 24.70 13.52
N LYS A 208 -0.99 25.21 13.23
CA LYS A 208 -1.98 25.54 14.28
C LYS A 208 -2.42 24.28 15.05
N PRO A 209 -2.28 24.23 16.39
CA PRO A 209 -2.84 23.15 17.19
C PRO A 209 -4.36 23.26 17.27
N ALA A 210 -5.05 22.12 17.23
CA ALA A 210 -6.46 22.04 17.60
C ALA A 210 -6.62 22.20 19.13
N PRO A 211 -7.73 22.79 19.63
CA PRO A 211 -7.92 22.98 21.06
C PRO A 211 -8.09 21.64 21.78
N ALA A 212 -7.33 21.44 22.85
CA ALA A 212 -7.53 20.31 23.76
C ALA A 212 -8.90 20.43 24.46
N ARG A 213 -9.67 19.33 24.49
CA ARG A 213 -10.87 19.20 25.32
C ARG A 213 -10.64 18.14 26.39
N SER A 214 -11.27 18.34 27.55
CA SER A 214 -11.26 17.40 28.66
C SER A 214 -11.97 16.10 28.29
N VAL A 215 -11.44 14.96 28.76
CA VAL A 215 -12.05 13.64 28.57
C VAL A 215 -13.34 13.55 29.40
N SER A 216 -14.48 13.64 28.73
CA SER A 216 -15.79 13.25 29.30
C SER A 216 -16.17 11.86 28.82
N GLN A 217 -16.50 10.94 29.74
CA GLN A 217 -16.89 9.58 29.40
C GLN A 217 -18.31 9.51 28.80
N ARG A 218 -18.43 9.62 27.48
CA ARG A 218 -19.49 9.06 26.61
C ARG A 218 -18.92 8.95 25.17
N PRO A 219 -19.26 7.93 24.38
CA PRO A 219 -18.77 7.79 23.01
C PRO A 219 -19.24 8.95 22.12
N GLU A 220 -18.38 9.44 21.22
CA GLU A 220 -18.75 10.48 20.25
C GLU A 220 -19.58 9.88 19.10
N SER A 221 -20.88 9.69 19.36
CA SER A 221 -21.90 9.80 18.30
C SER A 221 -22.30 11.26 18.12
N SER A 222 -22.78 11.62 16.94
CA SER A 222 -23.43 12.93 16.75
C SER A 222 -24.63 13.06 17.72
N PRO A 223 -24.90 14.26 18.29
CA PRO A 223 -26.08 14.44 19.12
C PRO A 223 -27.35 14.22 18.27
N PRO A 224 -28.39 13.54 18.79
CA PRO A 224 -29.60 13.20 18.04
C PRO A 224 -30.30 14.45 17.48
N ASP A 225 -30.42 14.50 16.16
CA ASP A 225 -31.22 15.48 15.45
C ASP A 225 -32.70 15.06 15.49
N ALA A 226 -33.56 15.92 16.03
CA ALA A 226 -34.98 15.64 16.18
C ALA A 226 -35.72 15.56 14.83
N ASN A 227 -35.29 16.31 13.82
CA ASN A 227 -35.87 16.25 12.48
C ASN A 227 -35.43 14.97 11.73
N ALA A 228 -34.17 14.57 11.86
CA ALA A 228 -33.71 13.28 11.32
C ALA A 228 -34.46 12.10 11.97
N LEU A 229 -34.67 12.15 13.29
CA LEU A 229 -35.44 11.13 14.00
C LEU A 229 -36.92 11.12 13.60
N ARG A 230 -37.53 12.29 13.39
CA ARG A 230 -38.93 12.40 12.90
C ARG A 230 -39.10 11.74 11.54
N LEU A 231 -38.24 12.08 10.58
CA LEU A 231 -38.25 11.50 9.23
C LEU A 231 -38.07 9.98 9.24
N ALA A 232 -37.21 9.46 10.13
CA ALA A 232 -37.06 8.02 10.31
C ALA A 232 -38.33 7.37 10.89
N ILE A 233 -38.95 7.96 11.92
CA ILE A 233 -40.21 7.45 12.49
C ILE A 233 -41.33 7.44 11.44
N ASP A 234 -41.50 8.53 10.69
CA ASP A 234 -42.50 8.65 9.63
C ASP A 234 -42.29 7.61 8.51
N ASP A 235 -41.03 7.38 8.10
CA ASP A 235 -40.72 6.38 7.08
C ASP A 235 -40.91 4.93 7.58
N LEU A 236 -40.61 4.65 8.85
CA LEU A 236 -40.89 3.34 9.46
C LEU A 236 -42.38 3.09 9.60
N MET A 237 -43.18 4.08 10.02
CA MET A 237 -44.64 4.00 10.03
C MET A 237 -45.20 3.72 8.63
N LYS A 238 -44.71 4.46 7.62
CA LYS A 238 -45.14 4.31 6.22
C LYS A 238 -44.73 2.97 5.59
N THR A 239 -43.53 2.48 5.90
CA THR A 239 -42.96 1.27 5.28
C THR A 239 -43.42 -0.02 5.97
N PHE A 240 -43.65 0.01 7.29
CA PHE A 240 -43.94 -1.18 8.10
C PHE A 240 -45.34 -1.21 8.72
N GLY A 241 -46.01 -0.06 8.85
CA GLY A 241 -47.37 0.05 9.38
C GLY A 241 -47.55 -0.70 10.71
N ARG A 242 -48.39 -1.73 10.72
CA ARG A 242 -48.67 -2.55 11.92
C ARG A 242 -47.45 -3.28 12.50
N ARG A 243 -46.35 -3.44 11.76
CA ARG A 243 -45.07 -3.97 12.31
C ARG A 243 -44.24 -2.93 13.07
N TYR A 244 -44.62 -1.65 13.01
CA TYR A 244 -44.01 -0.56 13.79
C TYR A 244 -45.08 0.17 14.64
N PRO A 245 -45.74 -0.53 15.59
CA PRO A 245 -47.00 -0.07 16.20
C PRO A 245 -46.86 1.08 17.21
N ARG A 246 -45.63 1.49 17.56
CA ARG A 246 -45.35 2.58 18.51
C ARG A 246 -45.03 3.93 17.84
N GLY A 247 -45.19 4.04 16.52
CA GLY A 247 -44.86 5.25 15.76
C GLY A 247 -45.47 6.53 16.32
N ASP A 248 -46.79 6.57 16.51
CA ASP A 248 -47.51 7.73 17.05
C ASP A 248 -47.07 8.09 18.49
N GLU A 249 -46.74 7.08 19.32
CA GLU A 249 -46.16 7.28 20.66
C GLU A 249 -44.79 7.96 20.56
N PHE A 250 -43.94 7.50 19.63
CA PHE A 250 -42.61 8.09 19.44
C PHE A 250 -42.69 9.53 18.91
N LEU A 251 -43.60 9.83 17.98
CA LEU A 251 -43.84 11.21 17.51
C LEU A 251 -44.33 12.12 18.65
N ALA A 252 -45.33 11.70 19.42
CA ALA A 252 -45.83 12.48 20.55
C ALA A 252 -44.76 12.70 21.63
N ARG A 253 -43.89 11.72 21.87
CA ARG A 253 -42.74 11.84 22.77
C ARG A 253 -41.64 12.74 22.22
N LEU A 254 -41.47 12.81 20.90
CA LEU A 254 -40.54 13.70 20.22
C LEU A 254 -40.98 15.16 20.38
N ASP A 255 -42.26 15.45 20.13
CA ASP A 255 -42.88 16.77 20.35
C ASP A 255 -42.75 17.28 21.81
N MET A 256 -42.67 16.37 22.77
CA MET A 256 -42.38 16.70 24.18
C MET A 256 -40.89 16.94 24.42
N ALA A 257 -40.01 16.08 23.88
CA ALA A 257 -38.56 16.21 24.00
C ALA A 257 -38.04 17.49 23.33
N GLU A 258 -38.64 17.91 22.22
CA GLU A 258 -38.23 19.12 21.50
C GLU A 258 -38.44 20.41 22.27
N LYS A 259 -39.40 20.44 23.20
CA LYS A 259 -39.72 21.58 24.09
C LYS A 259 -38.77 21.72 25.27
N LEU A 260 -37.93 20.72 25.53
CA LEU A 260 -36.88 20.78 26.54
C LEU A 260 -35.69 21.61 26.03
N VAL A 261 -34.75 21.94 26.92
CA VAL A 261 -33.50 22.64 26.57
C VAL A 261 -32.28 21.97 27.21
N GLY A 262 -31.10 22.21 26.62
CA GLY A 262 -29.82 21.73 27.15
C GLY A 262 -29.75 20.21 27.33
N GLN A 263 -29.13 19.77 28.43
CA GLN A 263 -28.90 18.36 28.73
C GLN A 263 -30.20 17.54 28.78
N ALA A 264 -31.29 18.09 29.32
CA ALA A 264 -32.57 17.39 29.42
C ALA A 264 -33.18 17.07 28.04
N LYS A 265 -33.03 17.97 27.05
CA LYS A 265 -33.40 17.69 25.65
C LYS A 265 -32.52 16.59 25.08
N LEU A 266 -31.21 16.70 25.24
CA LEU A 266 -30.25 15.74 24.71
C LEU A 266 -30.52 14.31 25.22
N GLU A 267 -30.67 14.15 26.53
CA GLU A 267 -30.89 12.82 27.13
C GLU A 267 -32.25 12.22 26.78
N ARG A 268 -33.31 13.06 26.72
CA ARG A 268 -34.64 12.58 26.31
C ARG A 268 -34.68 12.20 24.82
N LEU A 269 -33.98 12.94 23.96
CA LEU A 269 -33.82 12.61 22.55
C LEU A 269 -32.97 11.35 22.36
N SER A 270 -31.83 11.18 23.04
CA SER A 270 -31.00 9.97 22.90
C SER A 270 -31.75 8.70 23.33
N ALA A 271 -32.51 8.76 24.43
CA ALA A 271 -33.34 7.63 24.87
C ALA A 271 -34.43 7.30 23.85
N LEU A 272 -35.12 8.33 23.33
CA LEU A 272 -36.18 8.15 22.32
C LEU A 272 -35.63 7.65 20.98
N GLN A 273 -34.48 8.17 20.52
CA GLN A 273 -33.80 7.71 19.31
C GLN A 273 -33.45 6.22 19.42
N ARG A 274 -32.91 5.79 20.58
CA ARG A 274 -32.62 4.36 20.81
C ARG A 274 -33.89 3.51 20.77
N GLU A 275 -34.94 3.87 21.49
CA GLU A 275 -36.21 3.12 21.48
C GLU A 275 -36.84 3.03 20.08
N ALA A 276 -36.94 4.16 19.38
CA ALA A 276 -37.59 4.25 18.08
C ALA A 276 -36.81 3.47 16.99
N LEU A 277 -35.49 3.66 16.91
CA LEU A 277 -34.70 3.01 15.88
C LEU A 277 -34.40 1.53 16.18
N ILE A 278 -34.37 1.09 17.44
CA ILE A 278 -34.35 -0.35 17.76
C ILE A 278 -35.69 -1.02 17.47
N ALA A 279 -36.82 -0.30 17.55
CA ALA A 279 -38.11 -0.85 17.15
C ALA A 279 -38.23 -1.09 15.62
N ASN A 280 -37.30 -0.58 14.80
CA ASN A 280 -37.25 -0.78 13.35
C ASN A 280 -37.25 -2.28 12.96
N PRO A 281 -38.27 -2.79 12.24
CA PRO A 281 -38.34 -4.19 11.82
C PRO A 281 -37.14 -4.69 11.01
N LEU A 282 -36.37 -3.80 10.36
CA LEU A 282 -35.14 -4.17 9.64
C LEU A 282 -34.03 -4.71 10.54
N VAL A 283 -34.03 -4.36 11.84
CA VAL A 283 -33.05 -4.85 12.83
C VAL A 283 -33.69 -5.61 14.00
N SER A 284 -35.02 -5.55 14.14
CA SER A 284 -35.72 -6.08 15.32
C SER A 284 -36.47 -7.39 15.07
N ASP A 285 -36.88 -7.70 13.82
CA ASP A 285 -37.59 -8.94 13.50
C ASP A 285 -36.68 -10.17 13.36
N GLN A 286 -35.36 -9.99 13.44
CA GLN A 286 -34.39 -11.09 13.44
C GLN A 286 -33.08 -10.72 14.17
N PRO A 287 -32.29 -11.69 14.68
CA PRO A 287 -30.96 -11.44 15.23
C PRO A 287 -29.99 -10.84 14.21
N ILE A 288 -29.05 -10.02 14.70
CA ILE A 288 -27.92 -9.50 13.93
C ILE A 288 -26.68 -10.33 14.25
N LEU A 289 -26.14 -11.02 13.25
CA LEU A 289 -24.81 -11.64 13.27
C LEU A 289 -23.74 -10.55 13.36
N PHE A 290 -22.66 -10.82 14.10
CA PHE A 290 -21.44 -10.01 14.09
C PHE A 290 -20.23 -10.87 14.52
N VAL A 291 -19.04 -10.40 14.19
CA VAL A 291 -17.75 -10.97 14.64
C VAL A 291 -17.17 -10.11 15.76
N THR A 292 -16.56 -10.74 16.75
CA THR A 292 -15.63 -10.07 17.67
C THR A 292 -14.19 -10.45 17.34
N ARG A 293 -13.30 -9.46 17.19
CA ARG A 293 -11.85 -9.65 16.96
C ARG A 293 -11.06 -8.43 17.43
N SER A 294 -9.76 -8.56 17.67
CA SER A 294 -8.89 -7.38 17.74
C SER A 294 -8.84 -6.69 16.36
N GLN A 295 -8.68 -5.37 16.32
CA GLN A 295 -8.37 -4.71 15.04
C GLN A 295 -6.98 -5.16 14.55
N TYR A 296 -6.86 -5.43 13.26
CA TYR A 296 -5.68 -6.02 12.64
C TYR A 296 -4.42 -5.16 12.79
N ARG A 297 -3.27 -5.81 12.92
CA ARG A 297 -1.94 -5.16 12.83
C ARG A 297 -1.44 -5.18 11.38
N SER A 298 -2.04 -4.39 10.50
CA SER A 298 -1.47 -4.11 9.16
C SER A 298 -0.09 -3.46 9.31
N HIS A 299 0.88 -3.84 8.47
CA HIS A 299 2.22 -3.25 8.48
C HIS A 299 2.49 -2.23 7.38
N TYR A 300 1.75 -2.25 6.27
CA TYR A 300 1.95 -1.26 5.18
C TYR A 300 0.76 -1.01 4.24
N HIS A 301 -0.06 -2.01 3.87
CA HIS A 301 -1.21 -1.82 2.96
C HIS A 301 -2.54 -2.24 3.60
N ALA A 302 -3.66 -1.77 3.07
CA ALA A 302 -4.99 -2.13 3.57
C ALA A 302 -5.25 -3.65 3.54
N ILE A 303 -4.93 -4.30 2.42
CA ILE A 303 -5.05 -5.75 2.17
C ILE A 303 -4.21 -6.64 3.10
N ASP A 304 -3.29 -6.05 3.88
CA ASP A 304 -2.30 -6.74 4.70
C ASP A 304 -2.89 -7.25 6.03
N THR A 305 -3.81 -8.21 5.92
CA THR A 305 -4.53 -8.82 7.05
C THR A 305 -4.56 -10.36 6.99
N LEU A 306 -3.77 -10.94 6.08
CA LEU A 306 -3.75 -12.37 5.78
C LEU A 306 -2.76 -13.18 6.64
N PHE A 307 -1.70 -12.53 7.15
CA PHE A 307 -0.65 -13.09 8.01
C PHE A 307 -0.11 -14.46 7.55
N VAL A 308 0.12 -14.61 6.24
CA VAL A 308 0.36 -15.92 5.58
C VAL A 308 1.59 -16.63 6.15
N THR A 309 1.46 -17.93 6.43
CA THR A 309 2.55 -18.75 6.99
C THR A 309 3.69 -18.95 5.99
N GLY A 310 4.91 -19.10 6.50
CA GLY A 310 6.13 -19.27 5.69
C GLY A 310 6.62 -18.01 4.95
N GLU A 311 5.81 -16.95 4.86
CA GLU A 311 6.23 -15.64 4.33
C GLU A 311 6.77 -14.74 5.46
N HIS A 312 7.76 -13.89 5.15
CA HIS A 312 8.35 -12.95 6.10
C HIS A 312 7.75 -11.55 5.93
N ASN A 313 7.50 -10.84 7.04
CA ASN A 313 7.49 -9.38 7.03
C ASN A 313 8.94 -8.89 6.83
N PRO A 314 9.27 -8.25 5.69
CA PRO A 314 10.64 -7.91 5.33
C PRO A 314 11.09 -6.54 5.83
N ASP A 315 10.16 -5.70 6.29
CA ASP A 315 10.43 -4.32 6.73
C ASP A 315 10.47 -4.20 8.27
N ARG A 316 10.02 -5.24 8.99
CA ARG A 316 10.26 -5.50 10.43
C ARG A 316 11.23 -6.67 10.68
N GLY A 317 11.53 -7.50 9.68
CA GLY A 317 12.49 -8.60 9.78
C GLY A 317 11.99 -9.85 10.52
N ILE A 318 10.68 -10.01 10.68
CA ILE A 318 10.02 -11.10 11.43
C ILE A 318 9.15 -11.97 10.49
N PRO A 319 8.74 -13.19 10.87
CA PRO A 319 7.68 -13.92 10.16
C PRO A 319 6.38 -13.10 10.07
N HIS A 320 5.65 -13.17 8.95
CA HIS A 320 4.40 -12.43 8.81
C HIS A 320 3.33 -12.91 9.81
N ALA A 321 3.31 -14.22 10.10
CA ALA A 321 2.48 -14.85 11.12
C ALA A 321 2.62 -14.23 12.53
N ASP A 322 3.75 -13.61 12.88
CA ASP A 322 3.97 -13.00 14.22
C ASP A 322 3.31 -11.62 14.39
N LEU A 323 2.68 -11.07 13.35
CA LEU A 323 1.81 -9.90 13.47
C LEU A 323 0.37 -10.25 13.87
N PHE A 324 -0.04 -11.51 13.70
CA PHE A 324 -1.37 -11.98 14.05
C PHE A 324 -1.68 -11.81 15.55
N ARG A 325 -2.90 -11.38 15.85
CA ARG A 325 -3.49 -11.38 17.20
C ARG A 325 -4.68 -12.34 17.18
N GLY A 326 -4.64 -13.37 18.01
CA GLY A 326 -5.79 -14.24 18.26
C GLY A 326 -6.83 -13.61 19.19
N GLY A 327 -7.89 -14.35 19.46
CA GLY A 327 -9.00 -13.95 20.31
C GLY A 327 -10.15 -13.39 19.48
N GLY A 328 -10.98 -14.29 18.96
CA GLY A 328 -12.18 -13.92 18.22
C GLY A 328 -13.34 -14.91 18.38
N ALA A 329 -14.52 -14.48 17.96
CA ALA A 329 -15.75 -15.26 17.99
C ALA A 329 -16.76 -14.71 16.97
N MET A 330 -17.72 -15.55 16.56
CA MET A 330 -18.87 -15.18 15.75
C MET A 330 -20.12 -15.33 16.61
N LYS A 331 -20.92 -14.26 16.70
CA LYS A 331 -22.03 -14.13 17.65
C LYS A 331 -23.25 -13.51 17.01
N THR A 332 -24.39 -13.59 17.68
CA THR A 332 -25.64 -12.93 17.31
C THR A 332 -26.15 -12.07 18.45
N ILE A 333 -26.76 -10.92 18.15
CA ILE A 333 -27.56 -10.16 19.11
C ILE A 333 -29.02 -10.03 18.66
N ASP A 334 -29.95 -10.35 19.56
CA ASP A 334 -31.35 -9.92 19.47
C ASP A 334 -31.49 -8.54 20.14
N LEU A 335 -31.92 -7.55 19.36
CA LEU A 335 -32.03 -6.16 19.81
C LEU A 335 -33.36 -5.86 20.53
N LYS A 336 -34.36 -6.75 20.48
CA LYS A 336 -35.59 -6.65 21.29
C LYS A 336 -35.36 -7.08 22.74
N THR A 337 -34.52 -8.10 22.96
CA THR A 337 -34.19 -8.64 24.30
C THR A 337 -32.86 -8.12 24.85
N GLY A 338 -31.92 -7.76 23.99
CA GLY A 338 -30.53 -7.49 24.36
C GLY A 338 -29.68 -8.75 24.54
N THR A 339 -30.22 -9.94 24.24
CA THR A 339 -29.51 -11.21 24.38
C THR A 339 -28.43 -11.37 23.30
N VAL A 340 -27.21 -11.68 23.74
CA VAL A 340 -26.09 -12.08 22.87
C VAL A 340 -25.89 -13.59 22.99
N THR A 341 -25.63 -14.25 21.86
CA THR A 341 -25.38 -15.70 21.76
C THR A 341 -24.14 -15.95 20.90
N THR A 342 -23.19 -16.74 21.40
CA THR A 342 -22.01 -17.15 20.62
C THR A 342 -22.36 -18.36 19.76
N LEU A 343 -22.06 -18.30 18.46
CA LEU A 343 -22.20 -19.42 17.52
C LEU A 343 -20.89 -20.21 17.37
N LEU A 344 -19.76 -19.50 17.36
CA LEU A 344 -18.41 -20.06 17.25
C LEU A 344 -17.43 -19.22 18.05
N GLU A 345 -16.53 -19.84 18.81
CA GLU A 345 -15.45 -19.17 19.54
C GLU A 345 -14.10 -19.75 19.13
N VAL A 346 -13.13 -18.88 18.87
CA VAL A 346 -11.75 -19.23 18.45
C VAL A 346 -10.75 -18.46 19.32
N PRO A 347 -10.47 -18.93 20.55
CA PRO A 347 -9.79 -18.13 21.57
C PRO A 347 -8.32 -17.81 21.24
N GLU A 348 -7.63 -18.68 20.50
CA GLU A 348 -6.29 -18.41 19.94
C GLU A 348 -6.32 -17.83 18.51
N GLY A 349 -7.51 -17.68 17.93
CA GLY A 349 -7.74 -17.53 16.50
C GLY A 349 -8.58 -16.32 16.09
N ILE A 350 -8.99 -16.30 14.83
CA ILE A 350 -9.96 -15.35 14.25
C ILE A 350 -10.90 -16.10 13.31
N VAL A 351 -12.19 -15.81 13.45
CA VAL A 351 -13.21 -15.99 12.41
C VAL A 351 -13.49 -14.62 11.80
N ARG A 352 -13.63 -14.55 10.48
CA ARG A 352 -13.83 -13.30 9.72
C ARG A 352 -14.64 -13.57 8.45
N ASP A 353 -15.12 -12.49 7.82
CA ASP A 353 -15.81 -12.47 6.53
C ASP A 353 -16.95 -13.52 6.41
N PRO A 354 -17.98 -13.49 7.29
CA PRO A 354 -19.13 -14.37 7.17
C PRO A 354 -20.09 -13.96 6.04
N ASP A 355 -20.78 -14.92 5.42
CA ASP A 355 -21.98 -14.71 4.60
C ASP A 355 -23.09 -15.70 5.02
N VAL A 356 -24.32 -15.21 5.21
CA VAL A 356 -25.48 -16.01 5.65
C VAL A 356 -26.20 -16.60 4.43
N HIS A 357 -26.30 -17.93 4.38
CA HIS A 357 -26.95 -18.64 3.27
C HIS A 357 -28.41 -18.19 3.05
N PHE A 358 -28.94 -18.36 1.84
CA PHE A 358 -30.26 -17.83 1.44
C PHE A 358 -31.44 -18.35 2.28
N ASP A 359 -31.32 -19.54 2.88
CA ASP A 359 -32.30 -20.13 3.80
C ASP A 359 -32.13 -19.71 5.27
N ALA A 360 -31.06 -18.97 5.60
CA ALA A 360 -30.65 -18.60 6.95
C ALA A 360 -30.49 -19.79 7.93
N GLY A 361 -30.13 -20.97 7.42
CA GLY A 361 -29.74 -22.12 8.24
C GLY A 361 -28.23 -22.29 8.44
N ARG A 362 -27.40 -21.73 7.54
CA ARG A 362 -25.93 -21.88 7.55
C ARG A 362 -25.19 -20.58 7.23
N ILE A 363 -23.95 -20.48 7.68
CA ILE A 363 -23.01 -19.37 7.43
C ILE A 363 -21.76 -19.95 6.78
N VAL A 364 -21.23 -19.31 5.74
CA VAL A 364 -19.85 -19.58 5.27
C VAL A 364 -18.94 -18.49 5.82
N CYS A 365 -17.74 -18.82 6.28
CA CYS A 365 -16.81 -17.85 6.86
C CYS A 365 -15.35 -18.34 6.72
N ALA A 366 -14.40 -17.43 6.94
CA ALA A 366 -12.97 -17.76 6.96
C ALA A 366 -12.47 -17.89 8.40
N VAL A 367 -11.81 -19.01 8.71
CA VAL A 367 -11.38 -19.38 10.06
C VAL A 367 -9.88 -19.72 10.11
N ARG A 368 -9.19 -19.18 11.10
CA ARG A 368 -7.80 -19.49 11.48
C ARG A 368 -7.75 -19.71 12.98
N ASN A 369 -7.35 -20.89 13.44
CA ASN A 369 -7.44 -21.25 14.86
C ASN A 369 -6.29 -20.68 15.71
N HIS A 370 -5.10 -20.46 15.13
CA HIS A 370 -3.92 -19.95 15.81
C HIS A 370 -2.92 -19.31 14.83
N LYS A 371 -1.89 -18.62 15.35
CA LYS A 371 -0.93 -17.87 14.51
C LYS A 371 -0.15 -18.73 13.49
N ASN A 372 0.04 -20.03 13.78
CA ASN A 372 0.82 -20.95 12.93
C ASN A 372 -0.02 -21.68 11.87
N GLU A 373 -1.33 -21.42 11.80
CA GLU A 373 -2.22 -21.86 10.72
C GLU A 373 -2.45 -20.70 9.73
N ASP A 374 -2.95 -20.96 8.52
CA ASP A 374 -3.47 -19.92 7.62
C ASP A 374 -5.00 -19.79 7.78
N TYR A 375 -5.66 -18.94 6.96
CA TYR A 375 -7.14 -18.91 6.91
C TYR A 375 -7.68 -19.99 5.97
N HIS A 376 -8.73 -20.69 6.42
CA HIS A 376 -9.44 -21.70 5.64
C HIS A 376 -10.94 -21.40 5.59
N ILE A 377 -11.61 -21.75 4.48
CA ILE A 377 -13.06 -21.59 4.38
C ILE A 377 -13.76 -22.71 5.16
N CYS A 378 -14.73 -22.33 5.98
CA CYS A 378 -15.57 -23.20 6.77
C CYS A 378 -17.06 -22.86 6.56
N GLU A 379 -17.92 -23.83 6.82
CA GLU A 379 -19.37 -23.68 6.90
C GLU A 379 -19.81 -23.95 8.35
N VAL A 380 -20.71 -23.13 8.90
CA VAL A 380 -21.25 -23.22 10.26
C VAL A 380 -22.77 -23.38 10.19
N ALA A 381 -23.31 -24.39 10.89
CA ALA A 381 -24.75 -24.52 11.10
C ALA A 381 -25.23 -23.55 12.20
N ILE A 382 -26.30 -22.78 11.94
CA ILE A 382 -26.75 -21.71 12.85
C ILE A 382 -27.49 -22.27 14.08
N ASP A 383 -28.13 -23.43 13.95
CA ASP A 383 -28.92 -24.09 14.99
C ASP A 383 -28.09 -24.96 15.95
N THR A 384 -27.02 -25.60 15.45
CA THR A 384 -26.14 -26.45 16.28
C THR A 384 -24.78 -25.83 16.61
N GLY A 385 -24.30 -24.88 15.81
CA GLY A 385 -22.92 -24.37 15.86
C GLY A 385 -21.88 -25.27 15.18
N ASP A 386 -22.28 -26.37 14.53
CA ASP A 386 -21.35 -27.34 13.92
C ASP A 386 -20.48 -26.70 12.83
N LEU A 387 -19.15 -26.83 12.97
CA LEU A 387 -18.14 -26.27 12.06
C LEU A 387 -17.58 -27.32 11.08
N LYS A 388 -17.81 -27.11 9.78
CA LYS A 388 -17.34 -27.96 8.67
C LYS A 388 -16.26 -27.23 7.86
N ARG A 389 -14.99 -27.64 7.97
CA ARG A 389 -13.88 -27.11 7.15
C ARG A 389 -13.93 -27.62 5.70
N LEU A 390 -13.98 -26.69 4.75
CA LEU A 390 -14.05 -26.94 3.31
C LEU A 390 -12.67 -26.93 2.63
N THR A 391 -11.81 -25.95 2.92
CA THR A 391 -10.45 -25.87 2.34
C THR A 391 -9.35 -26.29 3.31
N ARG A 392 -8.23 -26.82 2.79
CA ARG A 392 -7.19 -27.52 3.57
C ARG A 392 -5.74 -27.30 3.10
N ALA A 393 -5.51 -26.49 2.08
CA ALA A 393 -4.17 -26.24 1.53
C ALA A 393 -3.22 -25.53 2.51
N GLU A 394 -2.04 -26.08 2.72
CA GLU A 394 -0.97 -25.45 3.52
C GLU A 394 -0.31 -24.25 2.81
N GLY A 395 0.09 -23.23 3.57
CA GLY A 395 0.85 -22.07 3.06
C GLY A 395 0.03 -21.16 2.13
N VAL A 396 -1.29 -21.14 2.35
CA VAL A 396 -2.36 -20.56 1.53
C VAL A 396 -3.44 -20.04 2.48
N SER A 397 -3.82 -18.77 2.34
CA SER A 397 -4.98 -18.19 3.02
C SER A 397 -6.15 -18.09 2.04
N ASP A 398 -7.29 -18.66 2.41
CA ASP A 398 -8.59 -18.50 1.77
C ASP A 398 -9.49 -17.65 2.67
N PHE A 399 -10.14 -16.61 2.12
CA PHE A 399 -10.86 -15.56 2.85
C PHE A 399 -11.98 -14.93 2.01
N ASP A 400 -12.79 -14.01 2.55
CA ASP A 400 -13.98 -13.40 1.89
C ASP A 400 -14.95 -14.38 1.17
N PRO A 401 -15.43 -15.48 1.78
CA PRO A 401 -16.36 -16.39 1.12
C PRO A 401 -17.79 -15.84 1.00
N ILE A 402 -18.43 -16.07 -0.14
CA ILE A 402 -19.86 -15.82 -0.39
C ILE A 402 -20.55 -17.04 -1.03
N TYR A 403 -21.85 -17.21 -0.74
CA TYR A 403 -22.68 -18.21 -1.42
C TYR A 403 -23.18 -17.73 -2.79
N MET A 404 -23.09 -18.60 -3.79
CA MET A 404 -23.63 -18.35 -5.14
C MET A 404 -25.05 -18.91 -5.31
N PRO A 405 -25.82 -18.46 -6.31
CA PRO A 405 -27.18 -18.97 -6.60
C PRO A 405 -27.30 -20.46 -6.93
N ASP A 406 -26.19 -21.19 -7.09
CA ASP A 406 -26.12 -22.63 -7.34
C ASP A 406 -25.41 -23.40 -6.19
N ASP A 407 -25.43 -22.84 -4.97
CA ASP A 407 -24.82 -23.36 -3.73
C ASP A 407 -23.29 -23.48 -3.73
N THR A 408 -22.63 -23.26 -4.88
CA THR A 408 -21.17 -23.11 -4.94
C THR A 408 -20.71 -21.88 -4.15
N ILE A 409 -19.45 -21.88 -3.74
CA ILE A 409 -18.86 -20.81 -2.93
C ILE A 409 -17.76 -20.12 -3.72
N VAL A 410 -17.77 -18.78 -3.74
CA VAL A 410 -16.70 -17.92 -4.27
C VAL A 410 -15.96 -17.29 -3.11
N PHE A 411 -14.63 -17.17 -3.20
CA PHE A 411 -13.79 -16.66 -2.12
C PHE A 411 -12.47 -16.07 -2.65
N SER A 412 -11.88 -15.14 -1.91
CA SER A 412 -10.53 -14.60 -2.13
C SER A 412 -9.46 -15.59 -1.69
N SER A 413 -8.35 -15.72 -2.43
CA SER A 413 -7.31 -16.67 -2.05
C SER A 413 -5.90 -16.37 -2.59
N THR A 414 -4.89 -16.72 -1.79
CA THR A 414 -3.45 -16.70 -2.15
C THR A 414 -2.97 -18.00 -2.84
N ARG A 415 -3.91 -18.85 -3.31
CA ARG A 415 -3.65 -20.10 -4.06
C ARG A 415 -2.76 -19.94 -5.29
N GLU A 416 -2.68 -18.74 -5.87
CA GLU A 416 -1.63 -18.35 -6.80
C GLU A 416 -0.48 -17.64 -6.07
N PRO A 417 0.73 -18.24 -5.95
CA PRO A 417 1.84 -17.65 -5.19
C PRO A 417 2.48 -16.44 -5.89
N LYS A 418 1.98 -15.24 -5.59
CA LYS A 418 2.47 -13.96 -6.13
C LYS A 418 2.46 -12.85 -5.09
N TYR A 419 3.13 -11.74 -5.42
CA TYR A 419 3.28 -10.56 -4.58
C TYR A 419 2.91 -9.29 -5.35
N ASN A 420 2.50 -8.24 -4.66
CA ASN A 420 2.19 -6.97 -5.31
C ASN A 420 3.46 -6.33 -5.92
N MET A 421 3.33 -5.74 -7.11
CA MET A 421 4.48 -5.29 -7.92
C MET A 421 5.32 -4.22 -7.20
N CYS A 422 4.67 -3.24 -6.58
CA CYS A 422 5.29 -2.22 -5.73
C CYS A 422 5.98 -2.79 -4.48
N SER A 423 5.36 -3.75 -3.79
CA SER A 423 5.69 -4.09 -2.39
C SER A 423 6.33 -5.48 -2.24
N ARG A 424 6.12 -6.15 -1.10
CA ARG A 424 6.48 -7.56 -0.90
C ARG A 424 5.33 -8.36 -0.28
N ASP A 425 4.15 -7.76 -0.19
CA ASP A 425 2.95 -8.36 0.40
C ASP A 425 2.36 -9.38 -0.59
N VAL A 426 1.81 -10.48 -0.06
CA VAL A 426 1.19 -11.55 -0.86
C VAL A 426 -0.06 -10.99 -1.54
N ALA A 427 -0.32 -11.41 -2.79
CA ALA A 427 -1.51 -11.02 -3.52
C ALA A 427 -2.50 -12.18 -3.72
N ALA A 428 -3.79 -11.84 -3.88
CA ALA A 428 -4.89 -12.79 -3.92
C ALA A 428 -5.80 -12.56 -5.13
N ASN A 429 -6.51 -13.58 -5.58
CA ASN A 429 -7.57 -13.48 -6.59
C ASN A 429 -8.82 -14.24 -6.14
N LEU A 430 -9.92 -14.09 -6.86
CA LEU A 430 -11.14 -14.86 -6.63
C LEU A 430 -11.02 -16.29 -7.18
N PHE A 431 -11.41 -17.25 -6.35
CA PHE A 431 -11.54 -18.67 -6.64
C PHE A 431 -12.99 -19.11 -6.40
N ARG A 432 -13.38 -20.26 -6.97
CA ARG A 432 -14.70 -20.87 -6.81
C ARG A 432 -14.60 -22.37 -6.52
N MET A 433 -15.50 -22.91 -5.70
CA MET A 433 -15.58 -24.33 -5.34
C MET A 433 -17.01 -24.85 -5.22
N GLU A 434 -17.17 -26.16 -5.30
CA GLU A 434 -18.43 -26.89 -5.05
C GLU A 434 -18.89 -26.75 -3.58
N PRO A 435 -20.18 -27.01 -3.24
CA PRO A 435 -20.70 -26.89 -1.87
C PRO A 435 -20.04 -27.81 -0.81
N ASP A 436 -19.28 -28.80 -1.25
CA ASP A 436 -18.50 -29.73 -0.41
C ASP A 436 -16.99 -29.46 -0.42
N GLY A 437 -16.54 -28.34 -1.01
CA GLY A 437 -15.13 -27.96 -1.09
C GLY A 437 -14.36 -28.61 -2.25
N ALA A 438 -15.05 -29.36 -3.13
CA ALA A 438 -14.43 -29.90 -4.33
C ALA A 438 -14.15 -28.83 -5.41
N ASN A 439 -13.25 -29.17 -6.33
CA ASN A 439 -13.01 -28.48 -7.61
C ASN A 439 -12.66 -26.99 -7.48
N ILE A 440 -11.92 -26.62 -6.44
CA ILE A 440 -11.39 -25.26 -6.23
C ILE A 440 -10.61 -24.81 -7.48
N HIS A 441 -11.05 -23.74 -8.14
CA HIS A 441 -10.44 -23.21 -9.36
C HIS A 441 -10.45 -21.68 -9.42
N GLN A 442 -9.49 -21.09 -10.14
CA GLN A 442 -9.29 -19.65 -10.27
C GLN A 442 -10.27 -19.03 -11.28
N ILE A 443 -11.01 -17.99 -10.87
CA ILE A 443 -11.95 -17.25 -11.72
C ILE A 443 -11.48 -15.83 -12.09
N THR A 444 -10.67 -15.15 -11.28
CA THR A 444 -9.99 -13.91 -11.69
C THR A 444 -8.47 -14.07 -11.74
N LYS A 445 -7.80 -13.25 -12.56
CA LYS A 445 -6.38 -13.41 -12.92
C LYS A 445 -5.61 -12.09 -12.97
N ASN A 446 -6.00 -11.17 -12.09
CA ASN A 446 -5.29 -9.91 -11.87
C ASN A 446 -3.85 -10.18 -11.37
N THR A 447 -2.86 -9.41 -11.81
CA THR A 447 -1.46 -9.52 -11.37
C THR A 447 -1.23 -9.14 -9.90
N LEU A 448 -2.17 -8.37 -9.33
CA LEU A 448 -2.17 -7.91 -7.94
C LEU A 448 -3.32 -8.57 -7.16
N PHE A 449 -4.26 -7.78 -6.62
CA PHE A 449 -5.25 -8.19 -5.62
C PHE A 449 -6.69 -8.01 -6.12
N ASP A 450 -7.50 -9.07 -6.04
CA ASP A 450 -8.97 -9.03 -6.15
C ASP A 450 -9.57 -9.63 -4.87
N ASN A 451 -10.50 -8.93 -4.21
CA ASN A 451 -11.07 -9.36 -2.94
C ASN A 451 -12.43 -8.71 -2.58
N HIS A 452 -13.01 -9.09 -1.42
CA HIS A 452 -14.34 -8.69 -0.94
C HIS A 452 -15.44 -8.87 -2.00
N ALA A 453 -15.75 -10.13 -2.32
CA ALA A 453 -16.81 -10.46 -3.26
C ALA A 453 -18.21 -10.18 -2.65
N GLU A 454 -19.14 -9.73 -3.50
CA GLU A 454 -20.57 -9.52 -3.20
C GLU A 454 -21.40 -10.11 -4.34
N LEU A 455 -22.55 -10.70 -4.02
CA LEU A 455 -23.45 -11.28 -5.01
C LEU A 455 -24.48 -10.25 -5.50
N MET A 456 -24.40 -9.89 -6.78
CA MET A 456 -25.34 -8.94 -7.39
C MET A 456 -26.73 -9.57 -7.64
N PRO A 457 -27.82 -8.77 -7.62
CA PRO A 457 -29.18 -9.25 -7.90
C PRO A 457 -29.40 -9.85 -9.31
N ASP A 458 -28.47 -9.62 -10.25
CA ASP A 458 -28.48 -10.19 -11.61
C ASP A 458 -27.67 -11.50 -11.74
N GLY A 459 -27.04 -11.97 -10.65
CA GLY A 459 -26.22 -13.19 -10.60
C GLY A 459 -24.74 -12.98 -10.90
N ARG A 460 -24.29 -11.75 -11.18
CA ARG A 460 -22.85 -11.41 -11.25
C ARG A 460 -22.24 -11.26 -9.86
N ILE A 461 -20.91 -11.25 -9.81
CA ILE A 461 -20.11 -10.94 -8.62
C ILE A 461 -19.60 -9.51 -8.76
N LEU A 462 -19.83 -8.68 -7.74
CA LEU A 462 -19.16 -7.41 -7.50
C LEU A 462 -17.93 -7.68 -6.61
N TYR A 463 -16.82 -6.98 -6.80
CA TYR A 463 -15.61 -7.15 -5.98
C TYR A 463 -14.72 -5.91 -6.01
N ALA A 464 -13.84 -5.78 -5.03
CA ALA A 464 -12.75 -4.81 -5.03
C ALA A 464 -11.55 -5.36 -5.82
N ARG A 465 -10.95 -4.54 -6.66
CA ARG A 465 -9.75 -4.88 -7.46
C ARG A 465 -8.74 -3.76 -7.39
N TRP A 466 -7.52 -4.12 -7.01
CA TRP A 466 -6.32 -3.30 -7.15
C TRP A 466 -5.59 -3.69 -8.43
N GLU A 467 -5.48 -2.83 -9.44
CA GLU A 467 -4.73 -3.13 -10.67
C GLU A 467 -4.01 -1.88 -11.21
N TYR A 468 -2.80 -2.04 -11.76
CA TYR A 468 -2.15 -0.95 -12.48
C TYR A 468 -1.28 -1.45 -13.63
N VAL A 469 -1.45 -0.84 -14.80
CA VAL A 469 -0.56 -0.98 -15.96
C VAL A 469 -0.12 0.40 -16.41
N ASP A 470 1.18 0.70 -16.32
CA ASP A 470 1.75 2.01 -16.65
C ASP A 470 1.00 3.21 -16.00
N ARG A 471 0.43 2.96 -14.81
CA ARG A 471 -0.19 3.94 -13.91
C ARG A 471 0.31 3.80 -12.47
N ASN A 472 -0.19 4.68 -11.61
CA ASN A 472 0.28 4.80 -10.24
C ASN A 472 -0.31 3.68 -9.37
N PHE A 473 0.39 3.35 -8.29
CA PHE A 473 0.10 2.16 -7.51
C PHE A 473 -0.95 2.39 -6.43
N GLY A 474 -1.04 3.60 -5.87
CA GLY A 474 -1.86 3.87 -4.69
C GLY A 474 -3.32 4.25 -4.97
N ASP A 475 -3.68 4.52 -6.22
CA ASP A 475 -4.94 5.18 -6.62
C ASP A 475 -5.71 4.43 -7.71
N ALA A 476 -5.46 3.13 -7.83
CA ALA A 476 -6.06 2.24 -8.81
C ALA A 476 -6.67 0.98 -8.14
N HIS A 477 -7.37 1.19 -7.03
CA HIS A 477 -8.10 0.15 -6.29
C HIS A 477 -9.60 0.46 -6.29
N GLY A 478 -10.28 0.05 -7.37
CA GLY A 478 -11.69 0.33 -7.63
C GLY A 478 -12.60 -0.88 -7.49
N LEU A 479 -13.88 -0.68 -7.79
CA LEU A 479 -14.91 -1.72 -7.80
C LEU A 479 -15.10 -2.27 -9.22
N TRP A 480 -15.22 -3.60 -9.34
CA TRP A 480 -15.31 -4.33 -10.59
C TRP A 480 -16.38 -5.43 -10.52
N THR A 481 -16.84 -5.92 -11.67
CA THR A 481 -17.80 -7.04 -11.79
C THR A 481 -17.25 -8.16 -12.66
N VAL A 482 -17.72 -9.39 -12.41
CA VAL A 482 -17.37 -10.61 -13.16
C VAL A 482 -18.53 -11.61 -13.10
N ASN A 483 -18.64 -12.52 -14.09
CA ASN A 483 -19.57 -13.64 -14.04
C ASN A 483 -19.05 -14.76 -13.11
N PRO A 484 -19.92 -15.66 -12.60
CA PRO A 484 -19.52 -16.79 -11.74
C PRO A 484 -18.52 -17.80 -12.32
N ASP A 485 -18.19 -17.74 -13.60
CA ASP A 485 -17.18 -18.57 -14.28
C ASP A 485 -15.87 -17.83 -14.61
N GLY A 486 -15.78 -16.55 -14.20
CA GLY A 486 -14.64 -15.66 -14.45
C GLY A 486 -14.75 -14.81 -15.73
N THR A 487 -15.80 -14.97 -16.53
CA THR A 487 -16.00 -14.22 -17.79
C THR A 487 -16.55 -12.81 -17.56
N ASN A 488 -16.48 -11.96 -18.58
CA ASN A 488 -17.08 -10.62 -18.64
C ASN A 488 -16.61 -9.69 -17.51
N GLN A 489 -15.30 -9.62 -17.28
CA GLN A 489 -14.70 -8.72 -16.28
C GLN A 489 -14.84 -7.26 -16.72
N ALA A 490 -15.48 -6.43 -15.89
CA ALA A 490 -15.76 -5.03 -16.20
C ALA A 490 -15.74 -4.14 -14.96
N ILE A 491 -15.07 -2.98 -15.06
CA ILE A 491 -15.13 -1.90 -14.05
C ILE A 491 -16.60 -1.56 -13.72
N TYR A 492 -16.87 -1.43 -12.42
CA TYR A 492 -18.09 -0.85 -11.87
C TYR A 492 -17.86 0.63 -11.54
N TRP A 493 -16.82 0.95 -10.75
CA TRP A 493 -16.44 2.33 -10.45
C TRP A 493 -14.98 2.49 -10.00
N GLY A 494 -14.35 3.62 -10.35
CA GLY A 494 -13.22 4.21 -9.62
C GLY A 494 -11.82 3.96 -10.19
N ASN A 495 -11.66 3.23 -11.29
CA ASN A 495 -10.35 2.79 -11.76
C ASN A 495 -9.45 3.91 -12.33
N ASN A 496 -10.00 5.11 -12.57
CA ASN A 496 -9.26 6.32 -12.97
C ASN A 496 -9.38 7.43 -11.91
N THR A 497 -9.55 7.08 -10.64
CA THR A 497 -9.90 8.01 -9.54
C THR A 497 -8.78 8.19 -8.53
N ALA A 498 -8.02 9.30 -8.62
CA ALA A 498 -6.87 9.59 -7.76
C ALA A 498 -7.11 9.55 -6.23
N VAL A 499 -8.34 9.83 -5.77
CA VAL A 499 -8.77 9.77 -4.35
C VAL A 499 -10.25 9.37 -4.28
N PRO A 500 -10.68 8.38 -3.47
CA PRO A 500 -9.92 7.60 -2.47
C PRO A 500 -8.81 6.74 -3.07
N GLY A 501 -7.85 6.29 -2.26
CA GLY A 501 -6.84 5.33 -2.70
C GLY A 501 -7.41 3.93 -2.92
N ALA A 502 -8.48 3.58 -2.18
CA ALA A 502 -9.21 2.34 -2.39
C ALA A 502 -10.71 2.45 -2.08
N ALA A 503 -11.53 1.70 -2.81
CA ALA A 503 -12.93 1.42 -2.50
C ALA A 503 -13.13 -0.09 -2.31
N PHE A 504 -13.70 -0.49 -1.17
CA PHE A 504 -13.82 -1.90 -0.74
C PHE A 504 -15.07 -2.15 0.11
N ASN A 505 -15.31 -3.43 0.47
CA ASN A 505 -16.49 -3.92 1.21
C ASN A 505 -17.80 -3.37 0.61
N ALA A 506 -18.00 -3.61 -0.69
CA ALA A 506 -19.05 -2.98 -1.48
C ALA A 506 -20.28 -3.90 -1.61
N HIS A 507 -21.40 -3.49 -1.03
CA HIS A 507 -22.66 -4.23 -1.05
C HIS A 507 -23.73 -3.54 -1.90
N VAL A 508 -24.56 -4.31 -2.60
CA VAL A 508 -25.61 -3.76 -3.48
C VAL A 508 -26.79 -3.30 -2.64
N ILE A 509 -27.17 -2.02 -2.76
CA ILE A 509 -28.27 -1.43 -2.01
C ILE A 509 -29.61 -1.99 -2.53
N PRO A 510 -30.42 -2.68 -1.69
CA PRO A 510 -31.60 -3.42 -2.14
C PRO A 510 -32.59 -2.58 -2.97
N ASN A 511 -33.07 -3.17 -4.08
CA ASN A 511 -33.97 -2.56 -5.06
C ASN A 511 -33.42 -1.34 -5.81
N THR A 512 -32.10 -1.13 -5.81
CA THR A 512 -31.43 -0.04 -6.55
C THR A 512 -30.35 -0.58 -7.51
N ASN A 513 -29.68 0.32 -8.23
CA ASN A 513 -28.44 0.03 -8.97
C ASN A 513 -27.20 0.66 -8.28
N GLN A 514 -27.31 0.99 -7.00
CA GLN A 514 -26.27 1.66 -6.21
C GLN A 514 -25.59 0.67 -5.27
N VAL A 515 -24.36 0.98 -4.86
CA VAL A 515 -23.61 0.22 -3.85
C VAL A 515 -23.27 1.10 -2.67
N LEU A 516 -23.29 0.51 -1.48
CA LEU A 516 -22.71 1.06 -0.26
C LEU A 516 -21.33 0.42 -0.08
N CYS A 517 -20.29 1.22 0.06
CA CYS A 517 -18.90 0.75 0.18
C CYS A 517 -18.09 1.65 1.13
N THR A 518 -16.90 1.18 1.52
CA THR A 518 -15.94 1.95 2.30
C THR A 518 -14.90 2.60 1.38
N PHE A 519 -14.71 3.91 1.53
CA PHE A 519 -13.65 4.70 0.89
C PHE A 519 -12.46 4.87 1.84
N GLY A 520 -11.39 4.15 1.56
CA GLY A 520 -10.22 4.04 2.44
C GLY A 520 -8.92 4.65 1.89
N PRO A 521 -7.89 4.68 2.75
CA PRO A 521 -6.51 4.94 2.35
C PRO A 521 -5.89 3.72 1.66
N HIS A 522 -4.66 3.86 1.16
CA HIS A 522 -3.89 2.77 0.58
C HIS A 522 -2.94 2.13 1.60
N HIS A 523 -2.27 2.97 2.40
CA HIS A 523 -1.23 2.58 3.36
C HIS A 523 -1.70 2.55 4.84
N ASP A 524 -2.96 2.22 5.07
CA ASP A 524 -3.60 1.99 6.38
C ASP A 524 -4.71 0.94 6.14
N ARG A 525 -5.36 0.43 7.19
CA ARG A 525 -6.27 -0.74 7.17
C ARG A 525 -7.47 -0.57 6.22
N LEU A 526 -8.20 -1.66 6.00
CA LEU A 526 -9.49 -1.72 5.28
C LEU A 526 -10.63 -1.02 6.04
N TRP A 527 -10.44 0.26 6.36
CA TRP A 527 -11.39 1.11 7.05
C TRP A 527 -11.31 2.55 6.48
N GLY A 528 -12.39 3.32 6.60
CA GLY A 528 -12.48 4.58 5.87
C GLY A 528 -13.75 5.37 6.19
N ALA A 529 -14.23 6.14 5.22
CA ALA A 529 -15.58 6.73 5.24
C ALA A 529 -16.56 5.77 4.56
N LEU A 530 -17.83 5.76 4.95
CA LEU A 530 -18.87 5.12 4.13
C LEU A 530 -19.19 5.99 2.92
N ALA A 531 -19.48 5.37 1.79
CA ALA A 531 -19.88 6.03 0.55
C ALA A 531 -20.98 5.27 -0.18
N ILE A 532 -21.91 5.99 -0.82
CA ILE A 532 -22.83 5.44 -1.80
C ILE A 532 -22.37 5.84 -3.19
N VAL A 533 -22.21 4.86 -4.08
CA VAL A 533 -21.79 5.01 -5.47
C VAL A 533 -22.92 4.59 -6.40
N ASP A 534 -23.14 5.37 -7.46
CA ASP A 534 -24.08 5.06 -8.54
C ASP A 534 -23.36 5.17 -9.90
N PRO A 535 -22.97 4.04 -10.51
CA PRO A 535 -22.15 4.05 -11.72
C PRO A 535 -22.90 4.65 -12.91
N ARG A 536 -24.23 4.77 -12.86
CA ARG A 536 -25.06 5.41 -13.89
C ARG A 536 -24.89 6.94 -13.95
N ARG A 537 -24.21 7.53 -12.97
CA ARG A 537 -23.87 8.96 -12.93
C ARG A 537 -22.48 9.24 -13.49
N ALA A 538 -21.53 8.36 -13.17
CA ALA A 538 -20.22 8.22 -13.81
C ALA A 538 -19.54 6.96 -13.24
N ILE A 539 -18.76 6.27 -14.07
CA ILE A 539 -17.89 5.15 -13.64
C ILE A 539 -16.61 5.60 -12.92
N ASP A 540 -16.37 6.91 -12.76
CA ASP A 540 -15.19 7.45 -12.10
C ASP A 540 -15.50 8.73 -11.30
N GLY A 541 -14.75 8.91 -10.21
CA GLY A 541 -14.65 10.16 -9.47
C GLY A 541 -15.92 10.66 -8.77
N ARG A 542 -15.81 11.92 -8.34
CA ARG A 542 -16.82 12.68 -7.60
C ARG A 542 -18.25 12.63 -8.18
N PRO A 543 -18.48 12.64 -9.52
CA PRO A 543 -19.85 12.61 -10.08
C PRO A 543 -20.60 11.30 -9.82
N GLY A 544 -19.90 10.17 -9.73
CA GLY A 544 -20.45 8.86 -9.39
C GLY A 544 -20.83 8.70 -7.92
N VAL A 545 -20.31 9.56 -7.03
CA VAL A 545 -20.56 9.49 -5.58
C VAL A 545 -21.83 10.25 -5.22
N VAL A 546 -22.79 9.53 -4.61
CA VAL A 546 -24.10 10.04 -4.21
C VAL A 546 -24.04 10.69 -2.83
N ARG A 547 -23.41 10.03 -1.86
CA ARG A 547 -23.35 10.43 -0.45
C ARG A 547 -22.12 9.81 0.23
N THR A 548 -21.65 10.40 1.33
CA THR A 548 -20.69 9.79 2.26
C THR A 548 -21.11 9.99 3.72
N TRP A 549 -20.48 9.24 4.64
CA TRP A 549 -20.48 9.50 6.08
C TRP A 549 -19.02 9.50 6.59
N PRO A 550 -18.51 10.61 7.16
CA PRO A 550 -19.13 11.94 7.27
C PRO A 550 -19.41 12.58 5.90
N ALA A 551 -20.42 13.46 5.84
CA ALA A 551 -20.93 14.02 4.58
C ALA A 551 -19.91 14.91 3.86
N GLU A 552 -19.05 15.60 4.60
CA GLU A 552 -17.98 16.47 4.10
C GLU A 552 -16.80 15.71 3.47
N THR A 553 -16.73 14.38 3.64
CA THR A 553 -15.69 13.57 2.99
C THR A 553 -15.95 13.34 1.50
N ILE A 554 -17.17 13.58 1.03
CA ILE A 554 -17.53 13.48 -0.39
C ILE A 554 -16.70 14.42 -1.26
N ASP A 555 -16.32 15.59 -0.74
CA ASP A 555 -15.55 16.61 -1.45
C ASP A 555 -14.02 16.37 -1.36
N TRP A 556 -13.59 15.25 -0.77
CA TRP A 556 -12.21 14.78 -0.82
C TRP A 556 -11.95 13.95 -2.09
N VAL A 557 -13.01 13.39 -2.69
CA VAL A 557 -12.98 12.52 -3.88
C VAL A 557 -12.58 13.34 -5.11
N ARG A 558 -11.53 12.91 -5.83
CA ARG A 558 -11.04 13.58 -7.05
C ARG A 558 -10.43 12.60 -8.03
N MET A 559 -10.56 12.87 -9.33
CA MET A 559 -10.02 12.00 -10.39
C MET A 559 -8.51 12.19 -10.63
N GLY A 560 -7.99 13.40 -10.38
CA GLY A 560 -6.60 13.75 -10.67
C GLY A 560 -6.04 14.82 -9.72
N GLY A 561 -4.89 15.37 -10.10
CA GLY A 561 -4.11 16.32 -9.29
C GLY A 561 -2.96 15.65 -8.53
N SER A 562 -2.57 16.21 -7.39
CA SER A 562 -1.49 15.65 -6.55
C SER A 562 -1.87 14.26 -6.00
N PHE A 563 -0.97 13.30 -6.15
CA PHE A 563 -1.09 11.95 -5.59
C PHE A 563 -1.21 11.98 -4.07
N ASP A 564 -2.20 11.24 -3.55
CA ASP A 564 -2.73 11.37 -2.18
C ASP A 564 -3.60 10.14 -1.84
N CYS A 565 -3.07 8.94 -2.12
CA CYS A 565 -3.76 7.67 -1.90
C CYS A 565 -4.24 7.47 -0.45
N ASP A 566 -3.66 8.21 0.50
CA ASP A 566 -3.95 8.13 1.93
C ASP A 566 -4.82 9.28 2.44
N ALA A 567 -5.50 10.02 1.55
CA ALA A 567 -6.37 11.15 1.93
C ALA A 567 -7.45 10.80 2.98
N PHE A 568 -7.89 9.53 3.03
CA PHE A 568 -8.85 9.01 4.01
C PHE A 568 -8.20 8.46 5.30
N ALA A 569 -6.86 8.34 5.36
CA ALA A 569 -6.14 7.98 6.59
C ALA A 569 -6.39 9.00 7.71
N ARG A 570 -6.52 10.29 7.34
CA ARG A 570 -6.78 11.42 8.27
C ARG A 570 -8.18 11.45 8.90
N LEU A 571 -9.09 10.58 8.47
CA LEU A 571 -10.44 10.51 9.03
C LEU A 571 -10.38 10.01 10.48
N LYS A 572 -10.91 10.81 11.42
CA LYS A 572 -10.83 10.51 12.87
C LYS A 572 -11.61 9.28 13.28
N THR A 573 -12.79 9.11 12.71
CA THR A 573 -13.77 8.07 13.04
C THR A 573 -13.86 7.16 11.83
N LYS A 574 -13.34 5.94 11.95
CA LYS A 574 -13.30 4.98 10.85
C LYS A 574 -14.56 4.12 10.84
N TYR A 575 -14.92 3.70 9.63
CA TYR A 575 -16.03 2.84 9.29
C TYR A 575 -15.49 1.66 8.48
N GLU A 576 -15.95 0.45 8.77
CA GLU A 576 -15.69 -0.79 8.04
C GLU A 576 -16.97 -1.65 8.01
N ASP A 577 -16.94 -2.74 7.27
CA ASP A 577 -18.00 -3.77 7.18
C ASP A 577 -19.45 -3.21 7.05
N PRO A 578 -19.77 -2.41 6.01
CA PRO A 578 -21.12 -1.87 5.82
C PRO A 578 -22.09 -2.89 5.23
N TRP A 579 -23.31 -2.98 5.76
CA TRP A 579 -24.35 -3.88 5.26
C TRP A 579 -25.68 -3.15 5.02
N PRO A 580 -26.22 -3.11 3.78
CA PRO A 580 -27.46 -2.40 3.49
C PRO A 580 -28.70 -3.22 3.87
N LEU A 581 -29.56 -2.65 4.70
CA LEU A 581 -30.84 -3.25 5.09
C LEU A 581 -31.96 -2.89 4.10
N SER A 582 -31.83 -1.74 3.44
CA SER A 582 -32.79 -1.12 2.51
C SER A 582 -32.09 -0.02 1.70
N ASP A 583 -32.86 0.76 0.92
CA ASP A 583 -32.44 1.99 0.26
C ASP A 583 -32.14 3.17 1.22
N LYS A 584 -32.51 3.04 2.51
CA LYS A 584 -32.48 4.15 3.49
C LYS A 584 -31.70 3.85 4.77
N TYR A 585 -31.61 2.58 5.16
CA TYR A 585 -31.06 2.11 6.43
C TYR A 585 -29.93 1.11 6.22
N PHE A 586 -28.85 1.25 6.98
CA PHE A 586 -27.61 0.49 6.82
C PHE A 586 -27.00 0.13 8.18
N LEU A 587 -26.41 -1.06 8.30
CA LEU A 587 -25.48 -1.40 9.39
C LEU A 587 -24.05 -1.08 8.97
N CYS A 588 -23.16 -0.85 9.93
CA CYS A 588 -21.71 -0.78 9.71
C CYS A 588 -20.97 -0.90 11.05
N SER A 589 -19.74 -1.41 11.01
CA SER A 589 -18.82 -1.35 12.14
C SER A 589 -18.04 -0.04 12.16
N ARG A 590 -18.15 0.70 13.25
CA ARG A 590 -17.59 2.06 13.40
C ARG A 590 -16.83 2.17 14.71
N MET A 591 -15.74 2.93 14.72
CA MET A 591 -15.03 3.29 15.96
C MET A 591 -15.99 3.90 17.00
N THR A 592 -15.90 3.45 18.24
CA THR A 592 -16.72 3.97 19.37
C THR A 592 -16.22 5.32 19.89
N GLY A 593 -14.99 5.71 19.52
CA GLY A 593 -14.24 6.82 20.13
C GLY A 593 -13.38 6.41 21.32
N VAL A 594 -13.45 5.14 21.76
CA VAL A 594 -12.58 4.58 22.81
C VAL A 594 -11.40 3.85 22.16
N GLY A 595 -10.34 4.60 21.83
CA GLY A 595 -9.19 4.06 21.10
C GLY A 595 -9.58 3.56 19.70
N GLU A 596 -9.11 2.37 19.33
CA GLU A 596 -9.47 1.71 18.06
C GLU A 596 -10.65 0.73 18.18
N GLN A 597 -11.36 0.69 19.32
CA GLN A 597 -12.51 -0.21 19.50
C GLN A 597 -13.64 0.14 18.52
N THR A 598 -14.16 -0.86 17.82
CA THR A 598 -15.37 -0.77 16.98
C THR A 598 -16.62 -1.27 17.71
N GLY A 599 -17.78 -0.74 17.32
CA GLY A 599 -19.11 -1.26 17.68
C GLY A 599 -20.00 -1.36 16.44
N ILE A 600 -21.13 -2.04 16.57
CA ILE A 600 -22.15 -2.15 15.51
C ILE A 600 -23.09 -0.94 15.59
N TYR A 601 -23.19 -0.20 14.49
CA TYR A 601 -24.03 0.99 14.38
C TYR A 601 -25.11 0.81 13.30
N LEU A 602 -26.26 1.46 13.53
CA LEU A 602 -27.32 1.68 12.55
C LEU A 602 -27.22 3.13 12.03
N PHE A 603 -27.29 3.28 10.72
CA PHE A 603 -27.26 4.55 10.01
C PHE A 603 -28.49 4.71 9.11
N ASP A 604 -28.85 5.95 8.82
CA ASP A 604 -29.80 6.25 7.75
C ASP A 604 -29.43 7.46 6.88
N ILE A 605 -30.19 7.62 5.79
CA ILE A 605 -30.08 8.78 4.88
C ILE A 605 -30.64 10.08 5.48
N PHE A 606 -31.44 10.01 6.55
CA PHE A 606 -32.06 11.18 7.19
C PHE A 606 -31.07 11.93 8.09
N GLY A 607 -30.09 11.23 8.66
CA GLY A 607 -29.02 11.77 9.50
C GLY A 607 -28.84 11.08 10.84
N ASN A 608 -29.57 9.99 11.13
CA ASN A 608 -29.36 9.24 12.36
C ASN A 608 -28.11 8.35 12.28
N GLU A 609 -27.45 8.24 13.44
CA GLU A 609 -26.38 7.30 13.74
C GLU A 609 -26.67 6.78 15.15
N LEU A 610 -26.81 5.46 15.32
CA LEU A 610 -27.10 4.84 16.61
C LEU A 610 -26.19 3.63 16.84
N LEU A 611 -25.40 3.67 17.92
CA LEU A 611 -24.71 2.50 18.45
C LEU A 611 -25.74 1.46 18.91
N LEU A 612 -25.83 0.33 18.20
CA LEU A 612 -26.71 -0.78 18.58
C LEU A 612 -26.07 -1.59 19.70
N HIS A 613 -24.83 -2.04 19.49
CA HIS A 613 -24.06 -2.93 20.37
C HIS A 613 -22.55 -2.66 20.28
N SER A 614 -21.83 -2.89 21.37
CA SER A 614 -20.36 -2.90 21.41
C SER A 614 -19.88 -3.76 22.58
N GLU A 615 -18.90 -4.61 22.34
CA GLU A 615 -18.17 -5.34 23.37
C GLU A 615 -16.65 -5.31 23.10
N SER A 616 -15.88 -5.99 23.95
CA SER A 616 -14.42 -6.10 23.82
C SER A 616 -14.07 -7.41 23.10
N PRO A 617 -13.03 -7.47 22.24
CA PRO A 617 -12.12 -6.38 21.83
C PRO A 617 -12.69 -5.39 20.79
N GLY A 618 -13.81 -5.68 20.15
CA GLY A 618 -14.50 -4.83 19.17
C GLY A 618 -15.46 -5.66 18.30
N CYS A 619 -16.39 -5.02 17.59
CA CYS A 619 -17.43 -5.69 16.80
C CYS A 619 -17.31 -5.37 15.29
N TYR A 620 -17.49 -6.40 14.45
CA TYR A 620 -17.19 -6.42 13.01
C TYR A 620 -18.26 -7.22 12.25
N ASP A 621 -18.24 -7.17 10.92
CA ASP A 621 -19.07 -8.02 10.05
C ASP A 621 -20.61 -8.05 10.35
N PRO A 622 -21.31 -6.91 10.57
CA PRO A 622 -22.70 -6.90 11.02
C PRO A 622 -23.73 -7.21 9.93
N MET A 623 -24.48 -8.31 10.06
CA MET A 623 -25.56 -8.65 9.11
C MET A 623 -26.77 -9.36 9.73
N PRO A 624 -28.00 -9.16 9.22
CA PRO A 624 -29.20 -9.80 9.75
C PRO A 624 -29.30 -11.27 9.34
N ILE A 625 -29.54 -12.18 10.30
CA ILE A 625 -29.87 -13.57 10.02
C ILE A 625 -31.33 -13.64 9.56
N LYS A 626 -31.54 -13.56 8.24
CA LYS A 626 -32.86 -13.66 7.60
C LYS A 626 -32.77 -14.38 6.26
N THR A 627 -33.87 -15.02 5.87
CA THR A 627 -33.99 -15.61 4.53
C THR A 627 -33.84 -14.53 3.46
N ARG A 628 -33.11 -14.85 2.37
CA ARG A 628 -32.84 -13.96 1.25
C ARG A 628 -33.41 -14.55 -0.04
N LYS A 629 -33.93 -13.70 -0.93
CA LYS A 629 -34.31 -14.14 -2.28
C LYS A 629 -33.03 -14.50 -3.05
N ARG A 630 -32.92 -15.76 -3.49
CA ARG A 630 -31.84 -16.22 -4.36
C ARG A 630 -31.88 -15.50 -5.73
N PRO A 631 -30.77 -14.88 -6.19
CA PRO A 631 -30.64 -14.31 -7.54
C PRO A 631 -30.69 -15.37 -8.66
N PRO A 632 -30.70 -14.98 -9.94
CA PRO A 632 -30.57 -15.91 -11.06
C PRO A 632 -29.20 -16.60 -11.09
N VAL A 633 -29.17 -17.86 -11.51
CA VAL A 633 -27.91 -18.55 -11.87
C VAL A 633 -27.46 -18.09 -13.27
N ILE A 634 -26.23 -17.61 -13.40
CA ILE A 634 -25.61 -17.35 -14.71
C ILE A 634 -24.92 -18.63 -15.20
N PRO A 635 -25.32 -19.22 -16.36
CA PRO A 635 -24.65 -20.40 -16.90
C PRO A 635 -23.20 -20.13 -17.31
N SER A 636 -22.32 -21.12 -17.09
CA SER A 636 -20.91 -21.06 -17.53
C SER A 636 -20.79 -20.89 -19.04
N ARG A 637 -19.96 -19.92 -19.44
CA ARG A 637 -19.53 -19.64 -20.82
C ARG A 637 -18.10 -20.13 -21.05
N ARG A 638 -17.31 -20.27 -19.98
CA ARG A 638 -15.99 -20.94 -19.95
C ARG A 638 -16.11 -22.45 -20.20
N ASN A 639 -15.13 -23.01 -20.92
CA ASN A 639 -15.11 -24.44 -21.29
C ASN A 639 -13.98 -25.29 -20.65
N PHE A 640 -13.10 -24.67 -19.85
CA PHE A 640 -11.98 -25.29 -19.10
C PHE A 640 -10.93 -26.08 -19.92
N LYS A 641 -10.88 -25.95 -21.25
CA LYS A 641 -9.91 -26.67 -22.11
C LYS A 641 -8.50 -26.03 -22.20
N GLY A 642 -8.37 -24.75 -21.88
CA GLY A 642 -7.19 -23.94 -22.21
C GLY A 642 -7.25 -23.33 -23.62
N ASP A 643 -8.43 -23.26 -24.23
CA ASP A 643 -8.63 -22.64 -25.54
C ASP A 643 -8.40 -21.12 -25.46
N PRO A 644 -7.75 -20.48 -26.45
CA PRO A 644 -7.65 -19.02 -26.53
C PRO A 644 -9.03 -18.34 -26.44
N GLY A 645 -9.09 -17.19 -25.76
CA GLY A 645 -10.24 -16.31 -25.85
C GLY A 645 -10.14 -15.38 -27.05
N ILE A 646 -11.27 -14.84 -27.48
CA ILE A 646 -11.42 -14.01 -28.67
C ILE A 646 -11.77 -12.58 -28.26
N LEU A 647 -11.05 -11.61 -28.82
CA LEU A 647 -11.25 -10.18 -28.59
C LEU A 647 -11.67 -9.47 -29.87
N PHE A 648 -12.62 -8.55 -29.71
CA PHE A 648 -13.11 -7.64 -30.74
C PHE A 648 -13.07 -6.18 -30.26
N VAL A 649 -12.66 -5.28 -31.13
CA VAL A 649 -12.82 -3.83 -30.96
C VAL A 649 -13.58 -3.34 -32.18
N ASP A 650 -14.71 -2.67 -31.98
CA ASP A 650 -15.55 -2.21 -33.09
C ASP A 650 -14.91 -1.03 -33.83
N ASP A 651 -14.44 -0.02 -33.09
CA ASP A 651 -13.77 1.14 -33.66
C ASP A 651 -12.75 1.77 -32.69
N VAL A 652 -11.45 1.56 -32.94
CA VAL A 652 -10.38 2.11 -32.08
C VAL A 652 -10.39 3.63 -31.96
N TYR A 653 -11.10 4.36 -32.83
CA TYR A 653 -11.23 5.83 -32.78
C TYR A 653 -12.37 6.31 -31.88
N GLN A 654 -13.32 5.44 -31.49
CA GLN A 654 -14.35 5.75 -30.48
C GLN A 654 -13.73 5.65 -29.08
N GLY A 655 -13.14 6.74 -28.61
CA GLY A 655 -12.44 6.75 -27.32
C GLY A 655 -12.27 8.16 -26.77
N THR A 656 -12.56 8.32 -25.48
CA THR A 656 -12.52 9.61 -24.75
C THR A 656 -11.19 10.35 -24.91
N HIS A 657 -10.08 9.62 -25.10
CA HIS A 657 -8.72 10.14 -25.19
C HIS A 657 -8.09 10.06 -26.61
N MET A 658 -8.91 9.81 -27.64
CA MET A 658 -8.50 9.73 -29.06
C MET A 658 -8.62 11.06 -29.83
N LYS A 659 -9.04 12.15 -29.16
CA LYS A 659 -9.24 13.47 -29.77
C LYS A 659 -7.96 13.97 -30.47
N GLY A 660 -8.05 14.22 -31.78
CA GLY A 660 -6.95 14.68 -32.62
C GLY A 660 -6.21 13.57 -33.39
N VAL A 661 -6.51 12.30 -33.13
CA VAL A 661 -6.04 11.18 -33.97
C VAL A 661 -6.91 11.11 -35.23
N SER A 662 -6.34 11.31 -36.41
CA SER A 662 -7.06 11.17 -37.68
C SER A 662 -7.38 9.69 -37.99
N ARG A 663 -8.61 9.40 -38.45
CA ARG A 663 -9.00 8.05 -38.91
C ARG A 663 -8.02 7.53 -39.97
N GLY A 664 -7.68 6.25 -39.88
CA GLY A 664 -6.69 5.59 -40.74
C GLY A 664 -5.23 5.75 -40.32
N THR A 665 -4.92 6.53 -39.27
CA THR A 665 -3.55 6.68 -38.72
C THR A 665 -3.10 5.43 -37.97
N VAL A 666 -3.95 4.88 -37.10
CA VAL A 666 -3.74 3.58 -36.46
C VAL A 666 -3.84 2.51 -37.54
N LYS A 667 -2.82 1.64 -37.62
CA LYS A 667 -2.74 0.50 -38.53
C LYS A 667 -2.62 -0.84 -37.82
N TRP A 668 -2.26 -0.84 -36.53
CA TRP A 668 -2.04 -2.06 -35.77
C TRP A 668 -2.42 -1.90 -34.30
N LEU A 669 -2.70 -3.02 -33.65
CA LEU A 669 -2.86 -3.13 -32.20
C LEU A 669 -1.80 -4.11 -31.67
N ARG A 670 -0.92 -3.63 -30.79
CA ARG A 670 0.09 -4.44 -30.08
C ARG A 670 -0.56 -5.03 -28.83
N VAL A 671 -0.45 -6.34 -28.65
CA VAL A 671 -0.90 -7.04 -27.44
C VAL A 671 0.30 -7.29 -26.53
N VAL A 672 0.22 -6.83 -25.29
CA VAL A 672 1.28 -6.93 -24.29
C VAL A 672 0.73 -7.55 -23.01
N GLU A 673 1.38 -8.59 -22.53
CA GLU A 673 1.16 -9.19 -21.21
C GLU A 673 1.95 -8.40 -20.15
N SER A 674 1.32 -8.14 -19.01
CA SER A 674 2.00 -7.79 -17.77
C SER A 674 1.94 -9.02 -16.85
N PRO A 675 3.05 -9.73 -16.61
CA PRO A 675 3.07 -10.93 -15.78
C PRO A 675 3.06 -10.61 -14.28
N GLU A 676 2.55 -11.53 -13.47
CA GLU A 676 2.55 -11.41 -12.02
C GLU A 676 3.96 -11.57 -11.40
N LYS A 677 4.18 -10.87 -10.28
CA LYS A 677 5.47 -10.88 -9.58
C LYS A 677 5.59 -12.08 -8.63
N ARG A 678 6.43 -13.04 -8.99
CA ARG A 678 6.72 -14.27 -8.21
C ARG A 678 7.91 -14.15 -7.24
N HIS A 679 8.67 -13.06 -7.26
CA HIS A 679 9.96 -12.94 -6.56
C HIS A 679 10.18 -11.56 -5.92
N TRP A 680 10.93 -11.51 -4.82
CA TRP A 680 11.35 -10.26 -4.17
C TRP A 680 12.68 -10.40 -3.40
N SER A 681 13.38 -9.28 -3.21
CA SER A 681 14.60 -9.17 -2.38
C SER A 681 14.37 -8.38 -1.08
N PRO A 682 15.09 -8.69 0.02
CA PRO A 682 15.16 -7.80 1.18
C PRO A 682 15.60 -6.37 0.80
N GLY A 683 16.62 -6.25 -0.05
CA GLY A 683 17.05 -4.96 -0.61
C GLY A 683 15.97 -4.30 -1.47
N SER A 684 15.90 -2.97 -1.43
CA SER A 684 14.79 -2.20 -1.97
C SER A 684 15.22 -0.99 -2.82
N TRP A 685 14.33 -0.53 -3.69
CA TRP A 685 14.61 0.43 -4.76
C TRP A 685 13.51 1.48 -4.87
N GLY A 686 13.89 2.77 -4.80
CA GLY A 686 12.98 3.90 -4.98
C GLY A 686 13.00 4.41 -6.42
N GLY A 687 12.15 3.84 -7.27
CA GLY A 687 11.82 4.40 -8.59
C GLY A 687 10.86 5.58 -8.44
N GLN A 688 9.94 5.77 -9.39
CA GLN A 688 8.75 6.62 -9.16
C GLN A 688 7.72 5.97 -8.22
N GLY A 689 7.85 4.67 -7.97
CA GLY A 689 7.25 3.97 -6.84
C GLY A 689 8.28 3.05 -6.18
N TYR A 690 7.86 2.38 -5.10
CA TYR A 690 8.67 1.36 -4.43
C TYR A 690 8.80 0.10 -5.32
N THR A 691 9.95 -0.56 -5.31
CA THR A 691 10.11 -1.93 -5.84
C THR A 691 11.16 -2.70 -5.04
N ALA A 692 11.01 -4.02 -4.99
CA ALA A 692 11.97 -4.95 -4.42
C ALA A 692 11.93 -6.27 -5.21
N PRO A 693 12.96 -6.63 -5.99
CA PRO A 693 14.19 -5.87 -6.27
C PRO A 693 13.96 -4.61 -7.12
N GLY A 694 15.04 -3.86 -7.37
CA GLY A 694 15.02 -2.82 -8.40
C GLY A 694 14.76 -3.41 -9.79
N MET A 695 13.72 -2.90 -10.44
CA MET A 695 13.26 -3.33 -11.78
C MET A 695 13.56 -2.29 -12.86
N ASN A 696 13.04 -1.07 -12.68
CA ASN A 696 13.10 0.02 -13.65
C ASN A 696 13.23 1.37 -12.90
N TRP A 697 13.30 2.49 -13.63
CA TRP A 697 13.06 3.82 -13.05
C TRP A 697 11.59 4.26 -13.10
N HIS A 698 10.92 3.94 -14.21
CA HIS A 698 9.60 4.47 -14.57
C HIS A 698 8.43 3.52 -14.24
N SER A 699 8.49 2.25 -14.67
CA SER A 699 7.46 1.24 -14.40
C SER A 699 7.79 0.35 -13.19
N LEU A 700 6.76 -0.26 -12.59
CA LEU A 700 6.88 -1.26 -11.51
C LEU A 700 6.89 -2.71 -12.05
N GLU A 701 6.53 -2.87 -13.33
CA GLU A 701 6.22 -4.12 -14.01
C GLU A 701 7.44 -4.72 -14.74
N ASN A 702 7.36 -6.01 -15.09
CA ASN A 702 7.97 -6.53 -16.32
C ASN A 702 6.88 -6.72 -17.38
N LYS A 703 7.26 -6.83 -18.67
CA LYS A 703 6.30 -6.85 -19.80
C LYS A 703 6.70 -7.89 -20.84
N ARG A 704 5.74 -8.53 -21.51
CA ARG A 704 5.97 -9.48 -22.62
C ARG A 704 5.10 -9.09 -23.82
N ILE A 705 5.71 -8.80 -24.96
CA ILE A 705 4.95 -8.58 -26.20
C ILE A 705 4.48 -9.96 -26.70
N LEU A 706 3.17 -10.15 -26.83
CA LEU A 706 2.57 -11.38 -27.34
C LEU A 706 2.45 -11.35 -28.87
N GLY A 707 2.09 -10.20 -29.44
CA GLY A 707 1.94 -10.06 -30.87
C GLY A 707 1.55 -8.65 -31.31
N THR A 708 1.25 -8.49 -32.59
CA THR A 708 0.70 -7.26 -33.15
C THR A 708 -0.23 -7.59 -34.32
N VAL A 709 -1.50 -7.21 -34.20
CA VAL A 709 -2.57 -7.55 -35.14
C VAL A 709 -2.97 -6.34 -35.98
N PRO A 710 -3.50 -6.53 -37.21
CA PRO A 710 -3.99 -5.42 -38.03
C PRO A 710 -5.22 -4.75 -37.41
N VAL A 711 -5.32 -3.44 -37.64
CA VAL A 711 -6.52 -2.63 -37.46
C VAL A 711 -7.01 -2.24 -38.85
N GLU A 712 -8.28 -2.51 -39.14
CA GLU A 712 -8.88 -2.31 -40.47
C GLU A 712 -9.18 -0.82 -40.75
N GLU A 713 -9.58 -0.49 -41.98
CA GLU A 713 -9.79 0.91 -42.39
C GLU A 713 -10.97 1.59 -41.68
N ASP A 714 -11.96 0.81 -41.26
CA ASP A 714 -13.08 1.26 -40.42
C ASP A 714 -12.72 1.37 -38.93
N GLY A 715 -11.47 1.05 -38.55
CA GLY A 715 -10.99 1.09 -37.16
C GLY A 715 -11.25 -0.19 -36.36
N SER A 716 -11.85 -1.22 -36.96
CA SER A 716 -12.13 -2.48 -36.25
C SER A 716 -10.89 -3.36 -36.09
N ALA A 717 -10.89 -4.21 -35.05
CA ALA A 717 -9.85 -5.19 -34.80
C ALA A 717 -10.44 -6.49 -34.23
N TYR A 718 -9.96 -7.65 -34.70
CA TYR A 718 -10.47 -8.97 -34.31
C TYR A 718 -9.34 -9.99 -34.22
N PHE A 719 -9.12 -10.55 -33.02
CA PHE A 719 -7.92 -11.32 -32.69
C PHE A 719 -8.12 -12.32 -31.54
N ALA A 720 -7.25 -13.32 -31.46
CA ALA A 720 -7.20 -14.28 -30.37
C ALA A 720 -6.13 -13.88 -29.32
N VAL A 721 -6.34 -14.27 -28.07
CA VAL A 721 -5.43 -14.07 -26.94
C VAL A 721 -5.38 -15.32 -26.05
N PRO A 722 -4.23 -15.67 -25.45
CA PRO A 722 -4.15 -16.77 -24.49
C PRO A 722 -5.10 -16.55 -23.30
N SER A 723 -5.81 -17.60 -22.88
CA SER A 723 -6.65 -17.52 -21.67
C SER A 723 -5.80 -17.34 -20.41
N ASP A 724 -6.42 -16.89 -19.32
CA ASP A 724 -5.77 -16.78 -18.01
C ASP A 724 -4.47 -15.95 -18.02
N THR A 725 -4.38 -14.97 -18.93
CA THR A 725 -3.22 -14.10 -19.15
C THR A 725 -3.64 -12.63 -19.05
N PHE A 726 -2.98 -11.85 -18.22
CA PHE A 726 -3.30 -10.44 -17.97
C PHE A 726 -2.63 -9.56 -19.03
N VAL A 727 -3.45 -8.99 -19.91
CA VAL A 727 -3.01 -8.28 -21.12
C VAL A 727 -3.56 -6.86 -21.21
N TYR A 728 -2.82 -6.00 -21.92
CA TYR A 728 -3.23 -4.66 -22.30
C TYR A 728 -2.83 -4.37 -23.75
N PHE A 729 -3.38 -3.29 -24.30
CA PHE A 729 -3.30 -2.98 -25.74
C PHE A 729 -2.66 -1.63 -26.01
N GLN A 730 -1.88 -1.55 -27.09
CA GLN A 730 -1.32 -0.30 -27.60
C GLN A 730 -1.68 -0.12 -29.08
N LEU A 731 -2.29 1.00 -29.43
CA LEU A 731 -2.61 1.37 -30.81
C LEU A 731 -1.35 1.91 -31.49
N LEU A 732 -0.97 1.38 -32.65
CA LEU A 732 0.24 1.77 -33.36
C LEU A 732 -0.05 2.35 -34.75
N ASP A 733 0.78 3.30 -35.17
CA ASP A 733 0.74 3.87 -36.51
C ASP A 733 1.47 3.02 -37.57
N LYS A 734 1.58 3.55 -38.80
CA LYS A 734 2.35 2.94 -39.91
C LYS A 734 3.85 2.73 -39.59
N GLU A 735 4.40 3.54 -38.69
CA GLU A 735 5.78 3.48 -38.21
C GLU A 735 5.91 2.60 -36.95
N LYS A 736 4.85 1.86 -36.57
CA LYS A 736 4.76 0.97 -35.40
C LYS A 736 5.04 1.68 -34.07
N MET A 737 4.93 3.00 -34.05
CA MET A 737 5.02 3.83 -32.84
C MET A 737 3.66 3.95 -32.19
N MET A 738 3.63 3.97 -30.85
CA MET A 738 2.39 4.06 -30.08
C MET A 738 1.69 5.42 -30.25
N VAL A 739 0.44 5.34 -30.71
CA VAL A 739 -0.55 6.43 -30.73
C VAL A 739 -1.18 6.57 -29.33
N GLN A 740 -1.60 5.45 -28.74
CA GLN A 740 -2.29 5.39 -27.45
C GLN A 740 -2.05 4.04 -26.76
N SER A 741 -2.09 4.01 -25.42
CA SER A 741 -2.03 2.79 -24.61
C SER A 741 -3.26 2.69 -23.71
N MET A 742 -3.81 1.49 -23.57
CA MET A 742 -4.57 1.12 -22.39
C MET A 742 -3.63 1.23 -21.16
N ARG A 743 -4.09 1.87 -20.07
CA ARG A 743 -3.35 2.03 -18.79
C ARG A 743 -3.98 1.19 -17.66
N SER A 744 -4.43 0.00 -18.04
CA SER A 744 -5.20 -0.95 -17.25
C SER A 744 -5.04 -2.33 -17.92
N GLY A 745 -5.30 -3.44 -17.22
CA GLY A 745 -5.30 -4.77 -17.81
C GLY A 745 -6.68 -5.42 -17.99
N THR A 746 -6.73 -6.47 -18.80
CA THR A 746 -7.88 -7.37 -18.95
C THR A 746 -7.44 -8.83 -19.08
N VAL A 747 -8.37 -9.75 -18.89
CA VAL A 747 -8.17 -11.21 -18.99
C VAL A 747 -9.40 -11.81 -19.68
N VAL A 748 -9.18 -12.85 -20.49
CA VAL A 748 -10.25 -13.71 -21.01
C VAL A 748 -10.10 -15.14 -20.50
N GLN A 749 -11.23 -15.82 -20.35
CA GLN A 749 -11.32 -17.23 -19.97
C GLN A 749 -11.21 -18.16 -21.18
N SER A 750 -11.02 -19.45 -20.88
CA SER A 750 -10.93 -20.54 -21.86
C SER A 750 -12.18 -20.61 -22.75
N GLY A 751 -12.03 -20.21 -24.01
CA GLY A 751 -13.11 -20.15 -25.02
C GLY A 751 -14.03 -18.92 -24.94
N GLU A 752 -13.71 -17.90 -24.15
CA GLU A 752 -14.52 -16.68 -24.01
C GLU A 752 -14.46 -15.78 -25.26
N TRP A 753 -15.54 -15.06 -25.54
CA TRP A 753 -15.59 -14.00 -26.56
C TRP A 753 -15.96 -12.67 -25.88
N VAL A 754 -15.14 -11.63 -26.06
CA VAL A 754 -15.30 -10.31 -25.44
C VAL A 754 -15.16 -9.22 -26.51
N GLY A 755 -15.98 -8.17 -26.42
CA GLY A 755 -15.92 -7.00 -27.30
C GLY A 755 -15.94 -5.68 -26.53
N CYS A 756 -15.32 -4.64 -27.09
CA CYS A 756 -15.51 -3.24 -26.65
C CYS A 756 -15.82 -2.33 -27.85
N VAL A 757 -16.45 -1.18 -27.57
CA VAL A 757 -16.82 -0.21 -28.62
C VAL A 757 -15.55 0.44 -29.18
N GLY A 758 -14.63 0.87 -28.31
CA GLY A 758 -13.37 1.42 -28.77
C GLY A 758 -12.31 1.58 -27.69
N CYS A 759 -11.53 2.67 -27.77
CA CYS A 759 -10.35 2.88 -26.94
C CYS A 759 -10.69 3.73 -25.71
N HIS A 760 -11.24 3.10 -24.68
CA HIS A 760 -11.77 3.75 -23.48
C HIS A 760 -12.95 4.69 -23.83
N ASP A 761 -13.95 4.11 -24.49
CA ASP A 761 -15.28 4.65 -24.73
C ASP A 761 -16.01 5.09 -23.44
N ASP A 762 -17.01 5.96 -23.59
CA ASP A 762 -17.93 6.31 -22.50
C ASP A 762 -19.02 5.24 -22.40
N ARG A 763 -19.14 4.62 -21.23
CA ARG A 763 -20.07 3.51 -20.96
C ARG A 763 -21.53 3.96 -20.79
N HIS A 764 -21.81 5.24 -20.95
CA HIS A 764 -23.15 5.82 -20.96
C HIS A 764 -23.59 6.26 -22.36
N GLU A 765 -22.69 6.30 -23.34
CA GLU A 765 -23.02 6.55 -24.75
C GLU A 765 -23.36 5.25 -25.49
N ALA A 766 -24.24 5.34 -26.49
CA ALA A 766 -24.51 4.23 -27.39
C ALA A 766 -23.42 4.15 -28.48
N PRO A 767 -23.05 2.95 -28.97
CA PRO A 767 -22.08 2.80 -30.05
C PRO A 767 -22.46 3.62 -31.28
N ILE A 768 -21.49 4.33 -31.90
CA ILE A 768 -21.76 5.15 -33.08
C ILE A 768 -21.90 4.23 -34.31
N HIS A 769 -23.10 3.73 -34.54
CA HIS A 769 -23.41 2.87 -35.68
C HIS A 769 -23.16 3.58 -37.02
N HIS A 770 -22.06 3.22 -37.69
CA HIS A 770 -21.72 3.69 -39.04
C HIS A 770 -22.54 2.99 -40.16
N GLY A 771 -23.84 2.76 -39.90
CA GLY A 771 -24.81 2.10 -40.78
C GLY A 771 -24.92 0.58 -40.60
N ASN A 772 -25.80 -0.06 -41.38
CA ASN A 772 -26.11 -1.50 -41.30
C ASN A 772 -25.02 -2.41 -41.91
N LYS A 773 -23.73 -2.15 -41.64
CA LYS A 773 -22.61 -2.95 -42.12
C LYS A 773 -21.86 -3.56 -40.95
N MET A 774 -21.63 -4.88 -41.02
CA MET A 774 -20.73 -5.58 -40.10
C MET A 774 -19.30 -5.08 -40.31
N SER A 775 -18.61 -4.78 -39.21
CA SER A 775 -17.26 -4.20 -39.14
C SER A 775 -16.23 -5.12 -39.81
N LEU A 776 -15.29 -4.54 -40.55
CA LEU A 776 -14.41 -5.23 -41.50
C LEU A 776 -13.62 -6.39 -40.89
N ALA A 777 -13.18 -6.26 -39.64
CA ALA A 777 -12.39 -7.29 -38.97
C ALA A 777 -13.16 -8.61 -38.75
N LEU A 778 -14.50 -8.58 -38.72
CA LEU A 778 -15.37 -9.75 -38.57
C LEU A 778 -15.62 -10.52 -39.88
N HIS A 779 -15.20 -10.00 -41.04
CA HIS A 779 -15.29 -10.71 -42.33
C HIS A 779 -14.16 -11.74 -42.52
N ARG A 780 -13.29 -11.90 -41.52
CA ARG A 780 -12.15 -12.82 -41.50
C ARG A 780 -12.04 -13.55 -40.17
N ALA A 781 -11.21 -14.59 -40.13
CA ALA A 781 -10.82 -15.25 -38.88
C ALA A 781 -10.09 -14.28 -37.92
N PRO A 782 -10.14 -14.53 -36.59
CA PRO A 782 -9.41 -13.73 -35.62
C PRO A 782 -7.89 -13.87 -35.83
N SER A 783 -7.19 -12.75 -35.91
CA SER A 783 -5.72 -12.72 -36.05
C SER A 783 -5.04 -13.42 -34.88
N GLN A 784 -3.97 -14.15 -35.19
CA GLN A 784 -3.13 -14.83 -34.19
C GLN A 784 -1.99 -13.90 -33.71
N LEU A 785 -1.29 -14.32 -32.67
CA LEU A 785 -0.22 -13.53 -32.04
C LEU A 785 1.16 -14.15 -32.31
N ASP A 786 1.76 -13.76 -33.43
CA ASP A 786 3.00 -14.34 -33.96
C ASP A 786 4.29 -13.86 -33.26
N GLY A 787 4.19 -13.24 -32.09
CA GLY A 787 5.32 -12.65 -31.36
C GLY A 787 5.77 -11.29 -31.88
N TRP A 788 7.04 -10.96 -31.61
CA TRP A 788 7.67 -9.70 -31.97
C TRP A 788 9.17 -9.92 -32.13
N TYR A 789 9.64 -9.84 -33.39
CA TYR A 789 10.99 -10.23 -33.81
C TYR A 789 11.41 -11.58 -33.18
N GLY A 790 10.65 -12.62 -33.51
CA GLY A 790 10.73 -13.94 -32.89
C GLY A 790 9.69 -14.18 -31.80
N LYS A 791 9.78 -15.34 -31.13
CA LYS A 791 8.80 -15.81 -30.14
C LYS A 791 8.60 -14.81 -28.98
N PRO A 792 7.38 -14.75 -28.38
CA PRO A 792 7.11 -13.96 -27.18
C PRO A 792 8.10 -14.25 -26.05
N ARG A 793 8.61 -13.18 -25.43
CA ARG A 793 9.64 -13.23 -24.37
C ARG A 793 9.56 -11.99 -23.48
N LEU A 794 10.00 -12.13 -22.23
CA LEU A 794 10.02 -11.04 -21.27
C LEU A 794 11.02 -9.96 -21.72
N PHE A 795 10.55 -8.74 -21.92
CA PHE A 795 11.35 -7.65 -22.48
C PHE A 795 12.44 -7.22 -21.49
N GLY A 796 13.67 -7.04 -21.96
CA GLY A 796 14.79 -6.58 -21.13
C GLY A 796 15.74 -5.69 -21.93
N PHE A 797 16.10 -4.53 -21.38
CA PHE A 797 16.84 -3.48 -22.09
C PHE A 797 18.20 -3.97 -22.63
N MET A 798 18.94 -4.75 -21.84
CA MET A 798 20.25 -5.30 -22.24
C MET A 798 20.16 -6.32 -23.38
N ALA A 799 19.02 -6.99 -23.54
CA ALA A 799 18.78 -7.98 -24.60
C ALA A 799 18.16 -7.34 -25.86
N GLU A 800 17.18 -6.45 -25.67
CA GLU A 800 16.36 -5.96 -26.78
C GLU A 800 16.83 -4.60 -27.36
N VAL A 801 17.51 -3.75 -26.58
CA VAL A 801 17.76 -2.33 -26.89
C VAL A 801 19.25 -1.99 -26.93
N GLN A 802 20.02 -2.36 -25.89
CA GLN A 802 21.46 -2.07 -25.81
C GLN A 802 22.28 -2.57 -27.03
N PRO A 803 21.96 -3.70 -27.70
CA PRO A 803 22.65 -4.10 -28.93
C PRO A 803 22.58 -3.05 -30.06
N VAL A 804 21.49 -2.27 -30.14
CA VAL A 804 21.35 -1.18 -31.12
C VAL A 804 22.35 -0.07 -30.80
N PHE A 805 22.42 0.38 -29.54
CA PHE A 805 23.37 1.41 -29.13
C PHE A 805 24.83 0.95 -29.24
N ASN A 806 25.11 -0.32 -28.92
CA ASN A 806 26.46 -0.91 -29.07
C ASN A 806 26.94 -0.86 -30.52
N LYS A 807 26.06 -1.11 -31.49
CA LYS A 807 26.38 -1.13 -32.93
C LYS A 807 26.48 0.26 -33.55
N HIS A 808 25.67 1.22 -33.10
CA HIS A 808 25.45 2.49 -33.81
C HIS A 808 25.84 3.76 -33.04
N CYS A 809 26.08 3.68 -31.72
CA CYS A 809 26.22 4.88 -30.88
C CYS A 809 27.45 4.87 -29.97
N VAL A 810 27.81 3.71 -29.42
CA VAL A 810 28.86 3.60 -28.37
C VAL A 810 30.24 4.06 -28.85
N GLU A 811 30.59 3.93 -30.13
CA GLU A 811 31.89 4.41 -30.65
C GLU A 811 32.17 5.90 -30.32
N CYS A 812 31.12 6.73 -30.33
CA CYS A 812 31.16 8.14 -29.97
C CYS A 812 30.66 8.39 -28.52
N HIS A 813 29.66 7.65 -28.07
CA HIS A 813 28.98 7.84 -26.79
C HIS A 813 29.50 6.91 -25.67
N ASP A 814 30.81 6.92 -25.43
CA ASP A 814 31.48 6.09 -24.42
C ASP A 814 32.35 6.91 -23.44
N TYR A 815 32.75 6.30 -22.33
CA TYR A 815 33.70 6.83 -21.37
C TYR A 815 34.98 7.34 -22.06
N GLY A 816 35.38 8.57 -21.74
CA GLY A 816 36.55 9.23 -22.33
C GLY A 816 36.32 9.87 -23.71
N LYS A 817 35.22 9.56 -24.41
CA LYS A 817 34.85 10.21 -25.68
C LYS A 817 34.13 11.54 -25.42
N ASP A 818 34.23 12.49 -26.36
CA ASP A 818 33.61 13.82 -26.20
C ASP A 818 32.08 13.78 -26.21
N ALA A 819 31.45 13.04 -27.12
CA ALA A 819 29.99 12.89 -27.11
C ALA A 819 29.50 12.10 -25.88
N GLY A 820 30.32 11.17 -25.36
CA GLY A 820 30.14 10.50 -24.08
C GLY A 820 30.04 11.45 -22.86
N LYS A 821 30.71 12.61 -22.89
CA LYS A 821 30.56 13.65 -21.85
C LYS A 821 29.14 14.23 -21.83
N LYS A 822 28.53 14.43 -23.01
CA LYS A 822 27.14 14.91 -23.15
C LYS A 822 26.12 13.82 -22.81
N LEU A 823 26.32 12.59 -23.30
CA LEU A 823 25.45 11.43 -23.05
C LEU A 823 26.28 10.16 -23.21
N ASN A 824 26.39 9.33 -22.16
CA ASN A 824 27.11 8.06 -22.25
C ASN A 824 26.10 6.90 -22.47
N LEU A 825 26.31 6.11 -23.53
CA LEU A 825 25.45 5.01 -23.98
C LEU A 825 26.14 3.64 -23.86
N ALA A 826 27.26 3.56 -23.16
CA ALA A 826 28.03 2.35 -22.99
C ALA A 826 27.24 1.25 -22.23
N PRO A 827 27.48 -0.04 -22.54
CA PRO A 827 26.73 -1.16 -21.98
C PRO A 827 27.04 -1.45 -20.51
N ASP A 828 28.02 -0.78 -19.92
CA ASP A 828 28.67 -1.10 -18.65
C ASP A 828 27.71 -1.17 -17.45
N ARG A 829 27.85 -2.24 -16.67
CA ARG A 829 26.97 -2.56 -15.53
C ARG A 829 27.32 -1.72 -14.30
N LEU A 830 26.28 -1.13 -13.72
CA LEU A 830 26.29 -0.35 -12.48
C LEU A 830 25.73 -1.17 -11.30
N ILE A 831 25.69 -0.59 -10.11
CA ILE A 831 25.07 -1.17 -8.89
C ILE A 831 23.62 -1.67 -9.11
N GLY A 832 22.83 -0.97 -9.93
CA GLY A 832 21.42 -1.29 -10.21
C GLY A 832 21.15 -1.77 -11.64
N PHE A 833 21.59 -1.00 -12.65
CA PHE A 833 21.29 -1.18 -14.08
C PHE A 833 22.60 -1.13 -14.91
N ASN A 834 22.58 -0.50 -16.09
CA ASN A 834 23.77 -0.13 -16.85
C ASN A 834 23.88 1.41 -17.05
N THR A 835 24.99 1.85 -17.64
CA THR A 835 25.28 3.26 -17.91
C THR A 835 24.26 3.89 -18.86
N ALA A 836 24.02 3.30 -20.03
CA ALA A 836 23.10 3.86 -21.03
C ALA A 836 21.69 4.12 -20.49
N TYR A 837 21.09 3.14 -19.79
CA TYR A 837 19.75 3.26 -19.23
C TYR A 837 19.66 4.37 -18.18
N ASN A 838 20.65 4.44 -17.27
CA ASN A 838 20.69 5.48 -16.24
C ASN A 838 20.89 6.88 -16.84
N GLU A 839 21.78 7.02 -17.83
CA GLU A 839 22.08 8.29 -18.48
C GLU A 839 20.92 8.83 -19.32
N LEU A 840 20.29 7.98 -20.14
CA LEU A 840 19.13 8.35 -20.97
C LEU A 840 17.95 8.84 -20.12
N TRP A 841 17.64 8.13 -19.04
CA TRP A 841 16.63 8.51 -18.06
C TRP A 841 16.99 9.83 -17.36
N ARG A 842 18.15 9.87 -16.68
CA ARG A 842 18.55 10.98 -15.80
C ARG A 842 18.74 12.30 -16.55
N LYS A 843 19.12 12.24 -17.84
CA LYS A 843 19.29 13.41 -18.71
C LYS A 843 18.04 13.76 -19.53
N GLY A 844 16.91 13.10 -19.30
CA GLY A 844 15.61 13.50 -19.85
C GLY A 844 15.39 13.20 -21.34
N TYR A 845 16.11 12.22 -21.92
CA TYR A 845 15.90 11.83 -23.32
C TYR A 845 14.64 10.97 -23.53
N LEU A 846 14.09 10.42 -22.44
CA LEU A 846 12.89 9.58 -22.41
C LEU A 846 11.65 10.42 -22.07
N ARG A 847 10.51 10.11 -22.69
CA ARG A 847 9.19 10.63 -22.32
C ARG A 847 8.23 9.49 -21.97
N CYS A 848 8.65 8.67 -21.02
CA CYS A 848 7.82 7.63 -20.41
C CYS A 848 6.73 8.28 -19.51
N VAL A 849 5.62 7.58 -19.28
CA VAL A 849 4.58 8.04 -18.33
C VAL A 849 5.02 7.85 -16.86
N GLY A 850 5.83 6.84 -16.58
CA GLY A 850 6.21 6.47 -15.22
C GLY A 850 5.10 5.73 -14.50
N GLY A 851 4.99 5.98 -13.19
CA GLY A 851 3.71 5.80 -12.49
C GLY A 851 2.67 6.80 -12.96
N GLY A 852 3.06 8.04 -13.29
CA GLY A 852 2.13 9.06 -13.80
C GLY A 852 0.94 9.35 -12.86
N PRO A 853 -0.18 9.84 -13.41
CA PRO A 853 -1.45 9.99 -12.69
C PRO A 853 -2.38 8.78 -12.90
N ALA A 854 -3.47 8.68 -12.14
CA ALA A 854 -4.56 7.72 -12.36
C ALA A 854 -5.27 7.94 -13.71
N GLU A 855 -5.67 9.17 -14.02
CA GLU A 855 -6.40 9.58 -15.24
C GLU A 855 -5.79 9.04 -16.55
N ASN A 856 -6.61 8.71 -17.55
CA ASN A 856 -6.11 8.36 -18.87
C ASN A 856 -5.42 9.57 -19.53
N LEU A 857 -4.43 9.32 -20.38
CA LEU A 857 -3.65 10.38 -21.02
C LEU A 857 -4.07 10.54 -22.49
N PRO A 858 -4.06 11.77 -23.05
CA PRO A 858 -4.30 11.99 -24.48
C PRO A 858 -3.31 11.22 -25.36
N ALA A 859 -3.76 10.81 -26.56
CA ALA A 859 -2.89 10.21 -27.57
C ALA A 859 -1.63 11.05 -27.84
N TYR A 860 -0.51 10.39 -28.17
CA TYR A 860 0.83 10.95 -28.40
C TYR A 860 1.47 11.72 -27.22
N SER A 861 0.88 11.77 -26.03
CA SER A 861 1.42 12.55 -24.89
C SER A 861 2.68 11.96 -24.23
N TRP A 862 2.95 10.67 -24.45
CA TRP A 862 4.08 9.91 -23.94
C TRP A 862 4.52 8.79 -24.91
N GLY A 863 5.59 8.07 -24.58
CA GLY A 863 6.13 6.96 -25.37
C GLY A 863 7.06 7.43 -26.50
N SER A 864 7.15 6.65 -27.58
CA SER A 864 8.05 6.92 -28.72
C SER A 864 7.86 8.29 -29.35
N HIS A 865 6.64 8.65 -29.78
CA HIS A 865 6.34 9.94 -30.43
C HIS A 865 6.76 11.17 -29.61
N ALA A 866 6.62 11.10 -28.28
CA ALA A 866 6.90 12.22 -27.38
C ALA A 866 8.36 12.28 -26.90
N SER A 867 9.18 11.25 -27.19
CA SER A 867 10.53 11.12 -26.62
C SER A 867 11.59 11.85 -27.43
N GLY A 868 12.44 12.62 -26.72
CA GLY A 868 13.57 13.35 -27.32
C GLY A 868 14.54 12.45 -28.08
N LEU A 869 14.73 11.20 -27.61
CA LEU A 869 15.54 10.19 -28.29
C LEU A 869 15.02 9.84 -29.70
N ILE A 870 13.71 9.68 -29.88
CA ILE A 870 13.11 9.36 -31.19
C ILE A 870 13.11 10.59 -32.10
N LYS A 871 12.93 11.79 -31.55
CA LYS A 871 13.11 13.03 -32.30
C LYS A 871 14.54 13.15 -32.83
N GLU A 872 15.56 12.86 -32.01
CA GLU A 872 16.95 12.85 -32.46
C GLU A 872 17.17 11.82 -33.58
N LEU A 873 16.73 10.57 -33.39
CA LEU A 873 16.89 9.49 -34.38
C LEU A 873 16.14 9.72 -35.71
N ARG A 874 15.12 10.59 -35.76
CA ARG A 874 14.34 10.90 -36.98
C ARG A 874 14.62 12.29 -37.58
N GLN A 875 15.12 13.23 -36.78
CA GLN A 875 15.16 14.67 -37.12
C GLN A 875 16.41 15.39 -36.58
N SER A 876 17.51 14.68 -36.31
CA SER A 876 18.74 15.31 -35.81
C SER A 876 19.23 16.44 -36.72
N THR A 877 19.86 17.45 -36.11
CA THR A 877 20.65 18.46 -36.83
C THR A 877 22.12 18.06 -37.00
N VAL A 878 22.62 17.13 -36.17
CA VAL A 878 23.99 16.57 -36.18
C VAL A 878 24.19 15.74 -37.45
N LYS A 879 25.32 15.93 -38.15
CA LYS A 879 25.55 15.29 -39.45
C LYS A 879 25.65 13.76 -39.31
N GLU A 880 26.44 13.32 -38.34
CA GLU A 880 26.74 11.93 -38.02
C GLU A 880 25.46 11.14 -37.67
N HIS A 881 24.45 11.82 -37.11
CA HIS A 881 23.14 11.23 -36.82
C HIS A 881 22.17 11.27 -38.01
N LYS A 882 22.31 12.23 -38.94
CA LYS A 882 21.54 12.24 -40.21
C LYS A 882 21.98 11.14 -41.17
N ASP A 883 23.27 10.82 -41.17
CA ASP A 883 23.86 9.77 -42.00
C ASP A 883 23.58 8.35 -41.43
N LEU A 884 23.04 8.26 -40.21
CA LEU A 884 22.71 7.01 -39.52
C LEU A 884 21.57 6.24 -40.20
N LYS A 885 21.77 4.94 -40.44
CA LYS A 885 20.78 4.05 -41.06
C LYS A 885 20.50 2.83 -40.17
N LEU A 886 19.54 3.00 -39.26
CA LEU A 886 18.95 1.88 -38.54
C LEU A 886 18.08 1.04 -39.50
N SER A 887 18.17 -0.28 -39.41
CA SER A 887 17.14 -1.16 -39.99
C SER A 887 15.81 -1.00 -39.24
N ARG A 888 14.72 -1.48 -39.83
CA ARG A 888 13.39 -1.33 -39.22
C ARG A 888 13.29 -1.97 -37.84
N GLU A 889 13.89 -3.15 -37.66
CA GLU A 889 13.94 -3.81 -36.36
C GLU A 889 14.74 -3.01 -35.32
N GLU A 890 15.89 -2.44 -35.71
CA GLU A 890 16.71 -1.64 -34.80
C GLU A 890 16.01 -0.35 -34.35
N PHE A 891 15.20 0.27 -35.22
CA PHE A 891 14.35 1.40 -34.84
C PHE A 891 13.17 0.95 -33.95
N ASP A 892 12.41 -0.07 -34.36
CA ASP A 892 11.25 -0.57 -33.62
C ASP A 892 11.64 -1.04 -32.22
N ARG A 893 12.87 -1.55 -32.03
CA ARG A 893 13.44 -1.90 -30.71
C ARG A 893 13.56 -0.72 -29.76
N VAL A 894 14.07 0.43 -30.23
CA VAL A 894 14.19 1.65 -29.42
C VAL A 894 12.83 2.31 -29.20
N ALA A 895 11.98 2.36 -30.24
CA ALA A 895 10.63 2.93 -30.13
C ALA A 895 9.73 2.13 -29.18
N THR A 896 9.67 0.81 -29.34
CA THR A 896 8.85 -0.08 -28.50
C THR A 896 9.29 -0.06 -27.03
N TRP A 897 10.58 0.08 -26.74
CA TRP A 897 11.05 0.22 -25.36
C TRP A 897 10.48 1.46 -24.64
N LEU A 898 10.31 2.57 -25.37
CA LEU A 898 9.72 3.80 -24.84
C LEU A 898 8.20 3.66 -24.67
N ASP A 899 7.54 2.99 -25.62
CA ASP A 899 6.11 2.64 -25.54
C ASP A 899 5.82 1.69 -24.36
N LEU A 900 6.74 0.78 -24.04
CA LEU A 900 6.70 -0.10 -22.86
C LEU A 900 7.20 0.60 -21.57
N ASN A 901 7.02 1.92 -21.49
CA ASN A 901 7.29 2.75 -20.31
C ASN A 901 8.73 2.66 -19.77
N GLY A 902 9.69 2.35 -20.65
CA GLY A 902 11.12 2.38 -20.32
C GLY A 902 11.56 1.27 -19.35
N VAL A 903 11.07 0.04 -19.49
CA VAL A 903 11.50 -1.12 -18.68
C VAL A 903 12.99 -1.49 -18.87
N TYR A 904 13.60 -2.12 -17.87
CA TYR A 904 15.00 -2.61 -17.90
C TYR A 904 15.13 -4.10 -17.61
N TYR A 905 14.69 -4.58 -16.44
CA TYR A 905 14.78 -6.01 -16.07
C TYR A 905 13.57 -6.79 -16.57
N SER A 906 13.84 -7.94 -17.19
CA SER A 906 12.81 -8.89 -17.65
C SER A 906 12.21 -9.74 -16.51
N THR A 907 12.85 -9.82 -15.33
CA THR A 907 12.39 -10.67 -14.22
C THR A 907 12.75 -10.11 -12.84
N TYR A 908 11.87 -10.33 -11.85
CA TYR A 908 12.08 -10.03 -10.44
C TYR A 908 13.03 -11.01 -9.73
N ALA A 909 13.37 -12.14 -10.34
CA ALA A 909 14.31 -13.11 -9.76
C ALA A 909 15.71 -12.49 -9.56
N CYS A 910 16.37 -12.83 -8.46
CA CYS A 910 17.62 -12.20 -8.02
C CYS A 910 18.81 -13.15 -7.98
N ALA A 911 19.98 -12.68 -8.42
CA ALA A 911 21.26 -13.33 -8.14
C ALA A 911 21.75 -13.00 -6.72
N TYR A 912 21.54 -11.75 -6.27
CA TYR A 912 22.12 -11.19 -5.04
C TYR A 912 21.03 -10.65 -4.11
N PRO A 913 20.14 -11.51 -3.54
CA PRO A 913 18.96 -11.07 -2.79
C PRO A 913 19.30 -10.17 -1.60
N ASN A 914 20.40 -10.45 -0.90
CA ASN A 914 20.84 -9.71 0.30
C ASN A 914 21.68 -8.46 -0.04
N SER A 915 21.80 -8.11 -1.33
CA SER A 915 22.42 -6.85 -1.75
C SER A 915 21.42 -5.68 -1.67
N LEU A 916 21.93 -4.44 -1.66
CA LEU A 916 21.15 -3.20 -1.51
C LEU A 916 19.83 -3.15 -2.32
N THR A 917 19.83 -3.74 -3.51
CA THR A 917 18.80 -3.59 -4.55
C THR A 917 18.27 -4.93 -5.08
N GLY A 918 18.78 -6.05 -4.57
CA GLY A 918 18.69 -7.37 -5.23
C GLY A 918 19.61 -7.56 -6.46
N ARG A 919 20.27 -6.47 -6.92
CA ARG A 919 21.01 -6.39 -8.20
C ARG A 919 22.50 -6.07 -8.07
N SER A 920 23.00 -5.76 -6.87
CA SER A 920 24.40 -5.39 -6.68
C SER A 920 25.27 -6.64 -6.43
N PRO A 921 26.39 -6.83 -7.16
CA PRO A 921 27.35 -7.89 -6.87
C PRO A 921 28.17 -7.61 -5.61
N LEU A 922 28.22 -6.35 -5.15
CA LEU A 922 28.87 -5.96 -3.91
C LEU A 922 27.93 -6.22 -2.71
N ASP A 923 28.50 -6.80 -1.66
CA ASP A 923 27.83 -6.98 -0.38
C ASP A 923 27.71 -5.65 0.42
N PRO A 924 26.90 -5.59 1.50
CA PRO A 924 26.73 -4.36 2.29
C PRO A 924 28.01 -3.81 2.93
N LYS A 925 28.99 -4.65 3.29
CA LYS A 925 30.29 -4.22 3.86
C LYS A 925 31.16 -3.62 2.77
N GLN A 926 31.31 -4.30 1.63
CA GLN A 926 32.04 -3.82 0.45
C GLN A 926 31.49 -2.48 -0.03
N LEU A 927 30.17 -2.37 -0.16
CA LEU A 927 29.51 -1.17 -0.64
C LEU A 927 29.61 -0.01 0.37
N THR A 928 29.53 -0.29 1.67
CA THR A 928 29.79 0.71 2.73
C THR A 928 31.24 1.19 2.70
N ARG A 929 32.21 0.28 2.52
CA ARG A 929 33.63 0.64 2.45
C ARG A 929 33.94 1.47 1.19
N LEU A 930 33.38 1.10 0.05
CA LEU A 930 33.49 1.88 -1.18
C LEU A 930 32.92 3.31 -1.00
N ALA A 931 31.80 3.45 -0.30
CA ALA A 931 31.21 4.75 0.04
C ALA A 931 32.13 5.60 0.94
N GLN A 932 32.78 5.00 1.95
CA GLN A 932 33.75 5.69 2.81
C GLN A 932 34.97 6.21 2.01
N LEU A 933 35.48 5.39 1.09
CA LEU A 933 36.66 5.74 0.28
C LEU A 933 36.34 6.83 -0.74
N THR A 934 35.25 6.66 -1.49
CA THR A 934 34.91 7.49 -2.67
C THR A 934 33.88 8.59 -2.41
N GLU A 935 33.34 8.69 -1.19
CA GLU A 935 32.28 9.63 -0.79
C GLU A 935 30.94 9.47 -1.54
N ILE A 936 30.74 8.37 -2.27
CA ILE A 936 29.46 8.13 -2.97
C ILE A 936 28.31 7.92 -1.99
N ASN A 937 27.25 8.72 -2.14
CA ASN A 937 26.01 8.52 -1.39
C ASN A 937 25.21 7.34 -1.98
N VAL A 938 25.45 6.15 -1.42
CA VAL A 938 24.81 4.89 -1.83
C VAL A 938 23.28 4.93 -1.74
N ALA A 939 22.72 5.65 -0.76
CA ALA A 939 21.26 5.80 -0.65
C ALA A 939 20.68 6.59 -1.84
N ARG A 940 21.39 7.62 -2.33
CA ARG A 940 21.00 8.37 -3.53
C ARG A 940 21.08 7.55 -4.81
N VAL A 941 22.00 6.59 -4.92
CA VAL A 941 22.12 5.71 -6.11
C VAL A 941 20.81 4.96 -6.40
N ARG A 942 20.03 4.64 -5.36
CA ARG A 942 18.75 3.90 -5.46
C ARG A 942 17.48 4.76 -5.36
N SER A 943 17.58 6.06 -5.65
CA SER A 943 16.48 7.04 -5.53
C SER A 943 16.27 7.82 -6.81
N HIS A 944 15.05 7.78 -7.37
CA HIS A 944 14.69 8.45 -8.62
C HIS A 944 14.94 9.97 -8.58
N GLY A 945 14.51 10.66 -7.52
CA GLY A 945 14.78 12.09 -7.36
C GLY A 945 16.22 12.43 -6.97
N GLY A 946 17.01 11.44 -6.52
CA GLY A 946 18.33 11.66 -5.92
C GLY A 946 19.54 11.20 -6.75
N ASN A 947 19.36 10.37 -7.78
CA ASN A 947 20.44 9.61 -8.41
C ASN A 947 21.56 10.50 -9.00
N PRO A 948 22.84 10.30 -8.63
CA PRO A 948 23.97 11.11 -9.08
C PRO A 948 24.52 10.72 -10.47
N GLY A 949 23.84 9.83 -11.20
CA GLY A 949 24.34 9.23 -12.44
C GLY A 949 25.16 7.95 -12.22
N PRO A 950 25.88 7.48 -13.26
CA PRO A 950 26.83 6.38 -13.14
C PRO A 950 27.95 6.75 -12.15
N GLN A 951 28.25 5.86 -11.20
CA GLN A 951 29.29 6.08 -10.19
C GLN A 951 30.31 4.92 -10.14
N VAL A 952 29.82 3.68 -10.19
CA VAL A 952 30.61 2.45 -10.18
C VAL A 952 30.38 1.71 -11.50
N ASN A 953 31.44 1.38 -12.21
CA ASN A 953 31.43 0.62 -13.46
C ASN A 953 32.08 -0.75 -13.21
N PHE A 954 31.33 -1.85 -13.32
CA PHE A 954 31.89 -3.19 -13.14
C PHE A 954 32.53 -3.78 -14.39
N ASP A 955 32.20 -3.33 -15.59
CA ASP A 955 32.82 -3.82 -16.84
C ASP A 955 34.25 -3.28 -17.01
N ARG A 956 34.43 -1.99 -16.72
CA ARG A 956 35.71 -1.27 -16.77
C ARG A 956 35.92 -0.52 -15.43
N PRO A 957 36.33 -1.21 -14.35
CA PRO A 957 36.51 -0.66 -13.01
C PRO A 957 37.29 0.66 -12.93
N GLU A 958 38.34 0.77 -13.75
CA GLU A 958 39.24 1.92 -13.83
C GLU A 958 38.57 3.20 -14.36
N LEU A 959 37.40 3.08 -15.01
CA LEU A 959 36.60 4.18 -15.57
C LEU A 959 35.43 4.57 -14.66
N SER A 960 35.32 4.00 -13.45
CA SER A 960 34.28 4.31 -12.47
C SER A 960 34.37 5.78 -11.99
N PRO A 961 33.35 6.63 -12.23
CA PRO A 961 33.41 8.04 -11.86
C PRO A 961 33.68 8.31 -10.37
N CYS A 962 33.31 7.39 -9.47
CA CYS A 962 33.61 7.49 -8.04
C CYS A 962 35.13 7.54 -7.72
N LEU A 963 35.98 7.04 -8.62
CA LEU A 963 37.43 7.08 -8.46
C LEU A 963 38.04 8.45 -8.80
N ALA A 964 37.29 9.36 -9.43
CA ALA A 964 37.76 10.70 -9.82
C ALA A 964 38.04 11.64 -8.63
N LYS A 965 37.65 11.24 -7.41
CA LYS A 965 38.06 11.89 -6.15
C LYS A 965 39.59 11.86 -5.96
N PHE A 966 40.26 10.81 -6.41
CA PHE A 966 41.69 10.61 -6.19
C PHE A 966 42.51 11.24 -7.34
N SER A 967 43.36 12.20 -7.00
CA SER A 967 44.29 12.84 -7.94
C SER A 967 45.50 11.96 -8.29
N ASP A 968 45.88 11.04 -7.39
CA ASP A 968 46.94 10.06 -7.61
C ASP A 968 46.38 8.62 -7.56
N LYS A 969 46.84 7.78 -8.49
CA LYS A 969 46.52 6.35 -8.57
C LYS A 969 47.44 5.47 -7.70
N SER A 970 48.50 6.05 -7.14
CA SER A 970 49.36 5.38 -6.14
C SER A 970 48.70 5.37 -4.74
N ASP A 971 47.71 6.22 -4.50
CA ASP A 971 46.93 6.29 -3.26
C ASP A 971 46.34 4.94 -2.83
N LEU A 972 46.42 4.63 -1.54
CA LEU A 972 45.96 3.35 -0.98
C LEU A 972 44.43 3.22 -1.02
N GLY A 973 43.69 4.32 -0.84
CA GLY A 973 42.24 4.37 -0.97
C GLY A 973 41.76 4.25 -2.41
N TYR A 974 42.48 4.81 -3.38
CA TYR A 974 42.25 4.55 -4.81
C TYR A 974 42.39 3.05 -5.12
N LYS A 975 43.50 2.45 -4.68
CA LYS A 975 43.79 1.02 -4.87
C LYS A 975 42.75 0.12 -4.22
N GLU A 976 42.34 0.43 -2.98
CA GLU A 976 41.30 -0.32 -2.26
C GLU A 976 39.92 -0.17 -2.93
N ALA A 977 39.53 1.05 -3.31
CA ALA A 977 38.26 1.29 -4.01
C ALA A 977 38.22 0.55 -5.36
N LEU A 978 39.30 0.62 -6.14
CA LEU A 978 39.43 -0.11 -7.41
C LEU A 978 39.39 -1.63 -7.20
N ALA A 979 40.03 -2.15 -6.15
CA ALA A 979 39.97 -3.56 -5.78
C ALA A 979 38.54 -4.03 -5.43
N ILE A 980 37.78 -3.23 -4.67
CA ILE A 980 36.37 -3.53 -4.38
C ILE A 980 35.54 -3.59 -5.67
N ILE A 981 35.72 -2.65 -6.59
CA ILE A 981 34.97 -2.64 -7.86
C ILE A 981 35.38 -3.83 -8.75
N ARG A 982 36.67 -4.19 -8.78
CA ARG A 982 37.17 -5.41 -9.46
C ARG A 982 36.60 -6.70 -8.84
N ALA A 983 36.44 -6.78 -7.53
CA ALA A 983 35.75 -7.90 -6.88
C ALA A 983 34.26 -7.99 -7.32
N GLY A 984 33.60 -6.84 -7.50
CA GLY A 984 32.25 -6.78 -8.10
C GLY A 984 32.21 -7.27 -9.55
N LYS A 985 33.23 -6.95 -10.36
CA LYS A 985 33.39 -7.49 -11.72
C LYS A 985 33.51 -9.01 -11.72
N GLU A 986 34.36 -9.55 -10.86
CA GLU A 986 34.61 -10.98 -10.78
C GLU A 986 33.38 -11.76 -10.26
N MET A 987 32.70 -11.22 -9.24
CA MET A 987 31.44 -11.76 -8.73
C MET A 987 30.33 -11.78 -9.79
N LEU A 988 30.32 -10.84 -10.76
CA LEU A 988 29.40 -10.89 -11.91
C LEU A 988 29.80 -11.95 -12.95
N SER A 989 31.08 -12.26 -13.12
CA SER A 989 31.50 -13.37 -14.00
C SER A 989 31.28 -14.75 -13.38
N GLN A 990 31.47 -14.89 -12.07
CA GLN A 990 31.21 -16.14 -11.34
C GLN A 990 29.71 -16.39 -11.16
N ARG A 991 28.90 -15.32 -10.99
CA ARG A 991 27.45 -15.40 -10.77
C ARG A 991 26.72 -14.31 -11.56
N PRO A 992 26.37 -14.55 -12.84
CA PRO A 992 25.69 -13.56 -13.67
C PRO A 992 24.40 -13.01 -13.05
N ARG A 993 24.13 -11.72 -13.34
CA ARG A 993 22.93 -10.99 -12.93
C ARG A 993 21.78 -11.19 -13.93
N ALA A 994 20.54 -10.88 -13.54
CA ALA A 994 19.33 -11.09 -14.33
C ALA A 994 19.27 -10.36 -15.71
N ASP A 995 20.20 -9.45 -15.98
CA ASP A 995 20.41 -8.76 -17.26
C ASP A 995 21.59 -9.33 -18.07
N MET A 996 22.10 -10.50 -17.70
CA MET A 996 23.25 -11.18 -18.32
C MET A 996 22.93 -12.61 -18.79
N PRO A 997 23.61 -13.11 -19.83
CA PRO A 997 23.63 -14.55 -20.14
C PRO A 997 24.13 -15.38 -18.95
N GLY A 998 23.60 -16.59 -18.79
CA GLY A 998 23.98 -17.50 -17.70
C GLY A 998 23.42 -17.15 -16.32
N PHE A 999 22.45 -16.24 -16.23
CA PHE A 999 21.75 -15.94 -14.99
C PHE A 999 21.09 -17.19 -14.37
N ILE A 1000 21.32 -17.39 -13.07
CA ILE A 1000 20.64 -18.40 -12.25
C ILE A 1000 20.03 -17.72 -11.02
N PRO A 1001 18.69 -17.82 -10.81
CA PRO A 1001 18.03 -17.30 -9.61
C PRO A 1001 18.61 -17.87 -8.31
N CYS A 1002 18.56 -17.07 -7.25
CA CYS A 1002 18.94 -17.51 -5.91
C CYS A 1002 18.02 -18.64 -5.41
N GLU A 1003 18.48 -19.40 -4.42
CA GLU A 1003 17.77 -20.58 -3.93
C GLU A 1003 16.35 -20.28 -3.43
N THR A 1004 16.14 -19.15 -2.74
CA THR A 1004 14.81 -18.70 -2.31
C THR A 1004 13.88 -18.41 -3.50
N ASP A 1005 14.39 -17.84 -4.58
CA ASP A 1005 13.59 -17.59 -5.79
C ASP A 1005 13.28 -18.88 -6.55
N ARG A 1006 14.21 -19.84 -6.59
CA ARG A 1006 13.95 -21.19 -7.13
C ARG A 1006 12.89 -21.94 -6.31
N ARG A 1007 12.86 -21.76 -4.98
CA ARG A 1007 11.80 -22.30 -4.10
C ARG A 1007 10.44 -21.63 -4.33
N ARG A 1008 10.39 -20.31 -4.56
CA ARG A 1008 9.16 -19.59 -4.95
C ARG A 1008 8.60 -20.06 -6.29
N GLU A 1009 9.46 -20.20 -7.30
CA GLU A 1009 9.04 -20.71 -8.62
C GLU A 1009 8.53 -22.16 -8.52
N LEU A 1010 9.12 -22.99 -7.63
CA LEU A 1010 8.61 -24.32 -7.33
C LEU A 1010 7.25 -24.31 -6.59
N LYS A 1011 7.03 -23.38 -5.63
CA LYS A 1011 5.71 -23.15 -4.99
C LYS A 1011 4.67 -22.78 -6.06
N TYR A 1012 4.99 -21.84 -6.96
CA TYR A 1012 4.13 -21.44 -8.08
C TYR A 1012 3.81 -22.61 -9.02
N ALA A 1013 4.83 -23.30 -9.54
CA ALA A 1013 4.65 -24.42 -10.46
C ALA A 1013 3.89 -25.60 -9.85
N THR A 1014 4.00 -25.80 -8.53
CA THR A 1014 3.23 -26.83 -7.80
C THR A 1014 1.77 -26.44 -7.67
N ARG A 1015 1.47 -25.21 -7.23
CA ARG A 1015 0.08 -24.71 -7.18
C ARG A 1015 -0.57 -24.67 -8.57
N ARG A 1016 0.17 -24.32 -9.63
CA ARG A 1016 -0.36 -24.33 -11.00
C ARG A 1016 -0.77 -25.73 -11.46
N LYS A 1017 0.00 -26.77 -11.14
CA LYS A 1017 -0.39 -28.17 -11.42
C LYS A 1017 -1.67 -28.59 -10.66
N ILE A 1018 -1.91 -28.06 -9.47
CA ILE A 1018 -3.15 -28.30 -8.69
C ILE A 1018 -4.34 -27.60 -9.36
N GLU A 1019 -4.17 -26.36 -9.80
CA GLU A 1019 -5.18 -25.62 -10.60
C GLU A 1019 -5.52 -26.38 -11.89
N ASP A 1020 -4.51 -26.79 -12.67
CA ASP A 1020 -4.70 -27.54 -13.92
C ASP A 1020 -5.38 -28.91 -13.65
N ARG A 1021 -5.01 -29.62 -12.56
CA ARG A 1021 -5.66 -30.86 -12.07
C ARG A 1021 -7.14 -30.65 -11.75
N ASN A 1022 -7.48 -29.55 -11.09
CA ASN A 1022 -8.84 -29.26 -10.65
C ASN A 1022 -9.73 -28.85 -11.85
N ARG A 1023 -9.20 -28.06 -12.79
CA ARG A 1023 -9.87 -27.75 -14.08
C ARG A 1023 -10.16 -29.01 -14.89
N GLU A 1024 -9.21 -29.94 -14.95
CA GLU A 1024 -9.39 -31.24 -15.62
C GLU A 1024 -10.41 -32.13 -14.90
N ALA A 1025 -10.58 -32.00 -13.58
CA ALA A 1025 -11.64 -32.69 -12.84
C ALA A 1025 -13.03 -32.15 -13.22
N ILE A 1026 -13.21 -30.82 -13.24
CA ILE A 1026 -14.44 -30.15 -13.69
C ILE A 1026 -14.79 -30.60 -15.11
N ARG A 1027 -13.83 -30.55 -16.04
CA ARG A 1027 -14.00 -30.94 -17.45
C ARG A 1027 -14.41 -32.42 -17.63
N GLN A 1028 -14.10 -33.28 -16.65
CA GLN A 1028 -14.47 -34.70 -16.63
C GLN A 1028 -15.67 -35.03 -15.73
N GLY A 1029 -16.33 -34.04 -15.11
CA GLY A 1029 -17.43 -34.27 -14.17
C GLY A 1029 -17.02 -34.98 -12.87
N ARG A 1030 -15.72 -34.94 -12.51
CA ARG A 1030 -15.18 -35.51 -11.27
C ARG A 1030 -15.12 -34.47 -10.16
N LYS A 1031 -15.10 -34.94 -8.91
CA LYS A 1031 -14.73 -34.13 -7.74
C LYS A 1031 -13.29 -34.40 -7.33
N VAL A 1032 -12.56 -33.33 -6.99
CA VAL A 1032 -11.21 -33.35 -6.44
C VAL A 1032 -11.13 -32.29 -5.33
N TYR A 1033 -10.70 -32.68 -4.14
CA TYR A 1033 -10.54 -31.79 -2.98
C TYR A 1033 -9.08 -31.31 -2.88
N ASP A 1034 -8.77 -30.47 -1.88
CA ASP A 1034 -7.38 -30.12 -1.53
C ASP A 1034 -6.56 -31.39 -1.18
#